data_AF-A0A7K4HR63-F1
#
_entry.id   AF-A0A7K4HR63-F1
#
_cell.length_a   1.000
_cell.length_b   1.000
_cell.length_c   1.000
_cell.angle_alpha   90.00
_cell.angle_beta   90.00
_cell.angle_gamma   90.00
#
_symmetry.space_group_name_H-M   'P 1'
#
loop_
_entity.id
_entity.type
_entity.pdbx_description
1 polymer ?
#
loop_
_entity_poly.entity_id
_entity_poly.type
_entity_poly.pdbx_seq_one_letter_code
_entity_poly.pdbx_strand_id
1 'polypeptide(L)'
;MTKNTGSRKRLHDILTKINRIEEEKAAPADTPEQKPAVGGGDDFDVLKSMVGGKDQLKITDLIRDPREMGPISDKGPEERETRQYQEISHEDAGEEPESLETPVDDPVIDPENLEALKSVVDALFGEEKTAANPVEEDEGGIDPMPALSGEALKSVCASLPGATAPRSRTTQWSKGAADLPADAAPGIADADDIGSLSELILPRAATFDVEELALDFETRTHTPGLSGVPPEIDSLWNKNISNITDEARNVVIGRDNEDTGGLLKKFNLFTKLRHSVEEYNPRLHGPLVDLTFSPAPGIEEIELYPVNEPYAYVRIIYDNTSHEYTYEVIEPEITEAEKELLGEIKDRLFERLDVNTKEVSRTEAQNLLRTYSDEIISDYGINLTPVSREKILYAIDRDFLGDGLIDAIMHDKYIEDISCDGLDNPIFIYHSGYESIKTNLMYTDALDLDSFVTKLAQRAGKYISIAEPMLDATMSDGSRIQMTLGKEVTAHGSTFTIRKFKDEPISPTDLIEWGTFSPLSIAFLWLAVESGNSAIFAGGTASGKTTSLNAISLFIPPQAKIVSLEDTRELKLPHPNWIPSVTRDSFDTGGKGEIDMYELLRAALRQRPEYIVVGEVRGKEAQTLFQAMSTGHVTYATMHADSVASVVHRLENPPLNVPRNMLNALNLVCVQVQARVGGQRIRRNKHMIEILDIDPRTNELITNEVFSWHQATDEIRYSGKSYVLEAIMETRGWSEARMREELKRRQEILEWMRMKKIRHYRDVSKMLISYFRDPDAVMKIVRGDLYE
;
A
#
# COMPACT_ATOMS: atom_id res chain seq x y z
N MET A 1 -13.33 -14.24 46.78
CA MET A 1 -12.61 -15.52 46.96
C MET A 1 -13.38 -16.75 46.44
N THR A 2 -14.72 -16.79 46.43
CA THR A 2 -15.51 -17.97 46.02
C THR A 2 -15.54 -18.30 44.52
N LYS A 3 -15.28 -17.33 43.61
CA LYS A 3 -15.16 -17.62 42.16
C LYS A 3 -13.97 -18.54 41.83
N ASN A 4 -12.86 -18.45 42.57
CA ASN A 4 -11.57 -19.05 42.19
C ASN A 4 -11.52 -20.59 42.36
N THR A 5 -12.43 -21.18 43.13
CA THR A 5 -12.56 -22.63 43.31
C THR A 5 -13.30 -23.33 42.18
N GLY A 6 -14.15 -22.60 41.43
CA GLY A 6 -14.85 -23.14 40.25
C GLY A 6 -13.90 -23.34 39.08
N SER A 7 -13.20 -22.26 38.66
CA SER A 7 -12.23 -22.30 37.57
C SER A 7 -11.15 -23.36 37.80
N ARG A 8 -10.53 -23.41 39.00
CA ARG A 8 -9.51 -24.43 39.32
C ARG A 8 -9.99 -25.87 39.13
N LYS A 9 -11.25 -26.18 39.43
CA LYS A 9 -11.78 -27.53 39.22
C LYS A 9 -11.99 -27.82 37.73
N ARG A 10 -12.58 -26.86 37.01
CA ARG A 10 -12.77 -26.91 35.55
C ARG A 10 -11.45 -27.12 34.82
N LEU A 11 -10.41 -26.36 35.17
CA LEU A 11 -9.04 -26.51 34.64
C LEU A 11 -8.39 -27.87 34.95
N HIS A 12 -8.65 -28.45 36.13
CA HIS A 12 -8.14 -29.79 36.45
C HIS A 12 -8.83 -30.88 35.61
N ASP A 13 -10.14 -30.72 35.36
CA ASP A 13 -10.91 -31.61 34.48
C ASP A 13 -10.47 -31.46 32.99
N ILE A 14 -10.09 -30.25 32.55
CA ILE A 14 -9.49 -29.97 31.23
C ILE A 14 -8.11 -30.65 31.10
N LEU A 15 -7.21 -30.40 32.05
CA LEU A 15 -5.87 -31.02 32.14
C LEU A 15 -5.92 -32.54 32.00
N THR A 16 -6.87 -33.17 32.69
CA THR A 16 -7.03 -34.64 32.68
C THR A 16 -7.47 -35.16 31.31
N LYS A 17 -8.15 -34.33 30.50
CA LYS A 17 -8.47 -34.66 29.10
C LYS A 17 -7.27 -34.49 28.17
N ILE A 18 -6.49 -33.41 28.30
CA ILE A 18 -5.30 -33.16 27.47
C ILE A 18 -4.32 -34.33 27.59
N ASN A 19 -3.86 -34.62 28.81
CA ASN A 19 -2.87 -35.67 29.06
C ASN A 19 -3.34 -37.05 28.56
N ARG A 20 -4.65 -37.34 28.66
CA ARG A 20 -5.22 -38.59 28.17
C ARG A 20 -5.24 -38.69 26.65
N ILE A 21 -5.50 -37.60 25.94
CA ILE A 21 -5.45 -37.57 24.46
C ILE A 21 -4.00 -37.75 23.98
N GLU A 22 -3.02 -37.20 24.69
CA GLU A 22 -1.59 -37.40 24.40
C GLU A 22 -1.14 -38.85 24.70
N GLU A 23 -1.56 -39.44 25.82
CA GLU A 23 -1.31 -40.87 26.13
C GLU A 23 -1.92 -41.81 25.06
N GLU A 24 -3.13 -41.51 24.57
CA GLU A 24 -3.79 -42.28 23.51
C GLU A 24 -3.08 -42.11 22.14
N LYS A 25 -2.44 -40.96 21.85
CA LYS A 25 -1.59 -40.75 20.65
C LYS A 25 -0.19 -41.37 20.75
N ALA A 26 0.31 -41.63 21.96
CA ALA A 26 1.66 -42.17 22.18
C ALA A 26 1.75 -43.71 22.13
N ALA A 27 0.62 -44.41 22.01
CA ALA A 27 0.58 -45.87 21.95
C ALA A 27 1.06 -46.40 20.58
N PRO A 28 2.07 -47.30 20.52
CA PRO A 28 2.55 -47.85 19.26
C PRO A 28 1.53 -48.79 18.62
N ALA A 29 1.39 -48.70 17.30
CA ALA A 29 0.53 -49.59 16.52
C ALA A 29 1.12 -51.02 16.45
N ASP A 30 0.45 -51.99 17.08
CA ASP A 30 0.86 -53.39 17.05
C ASP A 30 0.75 -54.00 15.64
N THR A 31 1.77 -54.78 15.25
CA THR A 31 1.85 -55.45 13.96
C THR A 31 0.79 -56.55 13.76
N PRO A 32 0.30 -56.78 12.53
CA PRO A 32 -0.81 -57.71 12.28
C PRO A 32 -0.37 -59.18 12.31
N GLU A 33 -0.91 -59.96 13.26
CA GLU A 33 -0.82 -61.42 13.22
C GLU A 33 -1.72 -62.04 12.14
N GLN A 34 -1.25 -63.15 11.58
CA GLN A 34 -1.85 -63.86 10.45
C GLN A 34 -3.18 -64.55 10.83
N LYS A 35 -4.21 -64.40 9.99
CA LYS A 35 -5.40 -65.28 10.00
C LYS A 35 -5.38 -66.27 8.83
N PRO A 36 -5.71 -67.55 9.04
CA PRO A 36 -5.90 -68.54 7.97
C PRO A 36 -7.27 -68.39 7.29
N ALA A 37 -7.40 -68.95 6.08
CA ALA A 37 -8.57 -68.77 5.22
C ALA A 37 -9.67 -69.86 5.38
N VAL A 38 -10.93 -69.42 5.61
CA VAL A 38 -12.23 -70.11 5.38
C VAL A 38 -13.32 -69.00 5.27
N GLY A 39 -14.36 -69.05 4.42
CA GLY A 39 -14.63 -70.02 3.33
C GLY A 39 -16.00 -69.93 2.60
N GLY A 40 -16.88 -68.95 2.85
CA GLY A 40 -18.17 -68.75 2.17
C GLY A 40 -19.43 -68.83 3.05
N GLY A 41 -20.49 -68.09 2.69
CA GLY A 41 -21.86 -68.26 3.21
C GLY A 41 -22.59 -67.00 3.70
N ASP A 42 -23.45 -66.46 2.84
CA ASP A 42 -24.71 -65.72 3.09
C ASP A 42 -24.94 -64.98 4.44
N ASP A 43 -24.82 -63.66 4.42
CA ASP A 43 -25.34 -62.76 5.46
C ASP A 43 -26.88 -62.56 5.33
N PHE A 44 -27.64 -63.37 6.06
CA PHE A 44 -29.01 -63.06 6.47
C PHE A 44 -29.19 -63.44 7.95
N ASP A 45 -29.95 -62.65 8.71
CA ASP A 45 -30.26 -62.82 10.15
C ASP A 45 -29.16 -62.52 11.20
N VAL A 46 -28.70 -61.26 11.27
CA VAL A 46 -28.27 -60.64 12.56
C VAL A 46 -28.94 -59.28 12.84
N LEU A 47 -29.35 -58.50 11.83
CA LEU A 47 -30.09 -57.23 12.00
C LEU A 47 -31.59 -57.42 12.36
N LYS A 48 -31.89 -58.29 13.34
CA LYS A 48 -33.26 -58.66 13.72
C LYS A 48 -33.61 -58.47 15.20
N SER A 49 -32.78 -57.75 15.95
CA SER A 49 -33.03 -57.47 17.37
C SER A 49 -32.69 -56.04 17.79
N MET A 50 -33.46 -55.04 17.31
CA MET A 50 -33.67 -53.75 18.01
C MET A 50 -34.79 -52.83 17.44
N VAL A 51 -35.87 -53.38 16.88
CA VAL A 51 -37.10 -52.59 16.60
C VAL A 51 -38.35 -53.38 17.01
N GLY A 52 -39.15 -52.81 17.91
CA GLY A 52 -40.45 -53.35 18.32
C GLY A 52 -41.43 -52.25 18.70
N GLY A 53 -42.60 -52.20 18.04
CA GLY A 53 -43.66 -51.19 18.25
C GLY A 53 -43.39 -49.89 17.48
N LYS A 54 -43.89 -49.69 16.24
CA LYS A 54 -45.29 -49.39 15.87
C LYS A 54 -45.93 -48.25 16.68
N ASP A 55 -46.12 -47.11 16.03
CA ASP A 55 -47.45 -46.78 15.53
C ASP A 55 -47.41 -46.01 14.21
N GLN A 56 -48.53 -46.00 13.48
CA GLN A 56 -48.64 -45.56 12.08
C GLN A 56 -49.18 -44.13 11.96
N LEU A 57 -48.82 -43.44 10.87
CA LEU A 57 -49.78 -42.79 9.97
C LEU A 57 -49.11 -42.53 8.60
N LYS A 58 -49.89 -42.65 7.51
CA LYS A 58 -49.36 -42.69 6.13
C LYS A 58 -49.41 -41.33 5.44
N ILE A 59 -48.32 -40.98 4.77
CA ILE A 59 -48.30 -39.96 3.72
C ILE A 59 -48.75 -40.61 2.41
N THR A 60 -49.99 -40.36 2.01
CA THR A 60 -50.44 -40.46 0.61
C THR A 60 -51.55 -39.44 0.38
N ASP A 61 -51.16 -38.18 0.16
CA ASP A 61 -51.90 -37.22 -0.66
C ASP A 61 -50.99 -36.02 -0.99
N LEU A 62 -51.22 -35.41 -2.16
CA LEU A 62 -50.67 -34.13 -2.62
C LEU A 62 -49.15 -34.05 -2.94
N ILE A 63 -48.76 -34.73 -4.03
CA ILE A 63 -47.78 -34.18 -4.98
C ILE A 63 -48.52 -33.84 -6.28
N ARG A 64 -48.42 -32.60 -6.77
CA ARG A 64 -48.70 -32.27 -8.18
C ARG A 64 -47.72 -31.24 -8.76
N ASP A 65 -47.00 -31.76 -9.76
CA ASP A 65 -46.23 -31.17 -10.86
C ASP A 65 -46.28 -29.64 -11.10
N PRO A 66 -45.12 -28.95 -11.18
CA PRO A 66 -45.01 -27.53 -11.52
C PRO A 66 -45.01 -27.28 -13.05
N ARG A 67 -46.14 -27.53 -13.73
CA ARG A 67 -46.31 -27.23 -15.17
C ARG A 67 -47.71 -26.76 -15.57
N GLU A 68 -48.19 -25.67 -14.98
CA GLU A 68 -49.33 -24.91 -15.53
C GLU A 68 -49.39 -23.50 -14.92
N MET A 69 -49.14 -22.45 -15.73
CA MET A 69 -49.71 -21.09 -15.63
C MET A 69 -49.11 -20.20 -16.73
N GLY A 70 -49.96 -19.65 -17.61
CA GLY A 70 -49.58 -18.70 -18.67
C GLY A 70 -49.73 -17.23 -18.24
N PRO A 71 -49.42 -16.26 -19.14
CA PRO A 71 -49.09 -14.88 -18.76
C PRO A 71 -50.23 -13.87 -18.84
N ILE A 72 -50.21 -12.87 -17.94
CA ILE A 72 -51.04 -11.64 -17.93
C ILE A 72 -50.15 -10.54 -17.27
N SER A 73 -49.52 -9.61 -18.00
CA SER A 73 -50.01 -8.45 -18.79
C SER A 73 -49.91 -7.12 -18.02
N ASP A 74 -49.10 -6.20 -18.54
CA ASP A 74 -48.98 -4.79 -18.13
C ASP A 74 -50.30 -4.01 -18.05
N LYS A 75 -50.35 -3.01 -17.15
CA LYS A 75 -50.81 -1.62 -17.40
C LYS A 75 -50.83 -0.74 -16.12
N GLY A 76 -50.30 0.48 -16.22
CA GLY A 76 -50.70 1.64 -15.37
C GLY A 76 -52.06 2.21 -15.80
N PRO A 77 -52.52 3.39 -15.30
CA PRO A 77 -51.70 4.58 -14.98
C PRO A 77 -52.12 5.37 -13.70
N GLU A 78 -51.55 6.57 -13.50
CA GLU A 78 -52.11 7.89 -13.05
C GLU A 78 -53.38 7.92 -12.14
N GLU A 79 -53.60 8.85 -11.20
CA GLU A 79 -53.15 10.25 -11.02
C GLU A 79 -53.52 10.78 -9.59
N ARG A 80 -53.05 12.00 -9.23
CA ARG A 80 -53.61 12.99 -8.24
C ARG A 80 -53.38 12.91 -6.71
N GLU A 81 -52.49 13.80 -6.27
CA GLU A 81 -52.75 15.00 -5.43
C GLU A 81 -53.43 14.93 -4.02
N THR A 82 -52.64 15.38 -3.05
CA THR A 82 -53.00 16.27 -1.89
C THR A 82 -54.03 15.81 -0.85
N ARG A 83 -53.59 15.80 0.43
CA ARG A 83 -53.97 16.83 1.43
C ARG A 83 -53.21 16.71 2.76
N GLN A 84 -52.93 17.85 3.37
CA GLN A 84 -52.47 18.02 4.76
C GLN A 84 -53.59 17.66 5.76
N TYR A 85 -53.23 17.19 6.96
CA TYR A 85 -53.71 17.64 8.28
C TYR A 85 -52.71 17.05 9.31
N GLN A 86 -51.84 17.82 9.97
CA GLN A 86 -52.03 18.82 11.04
C GLN A 86 -52.13 18.19 12.45
N GLU A 87 -51.41 18.82 13.40
CA GLU A 87 -51.12 18.35 14.77
C GLU A 87 -52.36 18.25 15.68
N ILE A 88 -52.29 17.39 16.70
CA ILE A 88 -52.99 17.56 17.97
C ILE A 88 -52.04 17.16 19.12
N SER A 89 -52.00 18.00 20.16
CA SER A 89 -51.19 17.89 21.38
C SER A 89 -52.04 17.64 22.64
N HIS A 90 -51.37 17.45 23.79
CA HIS A 90 -51.91 17.30 25.16
C HIS A 90 -52.63 15.95 25.44
N GLU A 91 -52.64 15.39 26.65
CA GLU A 91 -51.90 15.56 27.92
C GLU A 91 -52.24 14.31 28.77
N ASP A 92 -51.33 13.78 29.61
CA ASP A 92 -51.56 13.71 31.08
C ASP A 92 -50.47 12.97 31.90
N ALA A 93 -50.42 13.39 33.16
CA ALA A 93 -49.57 13.03 34.30
C ALA A 93 -49.14 11.56 34.55
N GLY A 94 -47.86 11.40 34.92
CA GLY A 94 -47.48 11.16 36.33
C GLY A 94 -47.21 9.73 36.84
N GLU A 95 -45.95 9.43 37.16
CA GLU A 95 -45.47 8.95 38.49
C GLU A 95 -43.96 8.61 38.43
N GLU A 96 -43.14 9.19 39.32
CA GLU A 96 -41.76 8.74 39.62
C GLU A 96 -41.75 7.91 40.92
N PRO A 97 -40.68 7.12 41.15
CA PRO A 97 -39.84 7.49 42.29
C PRO A 97 -38.31 7.31 42.08
N GLU A 98 -37.56 8.27 42.67
CA GLU A 98 -36.30 8.15 43.46
C GLU A 98 -35.46 6.84 43.39
N SER A 99 -34.12 6.84 43.47
CA SER A 99 -33.08 7.89 43.55
C SER A 99 -31.66 7.26 43.54
N LEU A 100 -30.63 8.12 43.40
CA LEU A 100 -29.26 8.07 43.98
C LEU A 100 -28.10 8.05 42.97
N GLU A 101 -27.48 9.21 42.69
CA GLU A 101 -26.02 9.35 42.48
C GLU A 101 -25.52 10.72 43.00
N THR A 102 -24.22 10.82 43.28
CA THR A 102 -23.55 11.93 44.01
C THR A 102 -22.96 13.00 43.08
N PRO A 103 -22.85 14.27 43.52
CA PRO A 103 -22.23 15.33 42.71
C PRO A 103 -20.70 15.23 42.66
N VAL A 104 -20.13 15.61 41.52
CA VAL A 104 -18.70 15.89 41.32
C VAL A 104 -18.55 17.39 41.11
N ASP A 105 -17.56 18.01 41.76
CA ASP A 105 -17.33 19.47 41.68
C ASP A 105 -16.69 19.89 40.34
N ASP A 106 -17.29 20.88 39.67
CA ASP A 106 -16.66 21.62 38.56
C ASP A 106 -15.72 22.73 39.10
N PRO A 107 -14.59 23.02 38.43
CA PRO A 107 -13.65 24.04 38.89
C PRO A 107 -14.15 25.46 38.62
N VAL A 108 -14.30 26.25 39.69
CA VAL A 108 -14.63 27.68 39.62
C VAL A 108 -13.46 28.48 39.03
N ILE A 109 -13.70 29.18 37.92
CA ILE A 109 -12.74 30.11 37.30
C ILE A 109 -12.89 31.51 37.92
N ASP A 110 -11.75 32.13 38.25
CA ASP A 110 -11.67 33.44 38.88
C ASP A 110 -12.17 34.59 37.95
N PRO A 111 -13.15 35.42 38.37
CA PRO A 111 -13.71 36.48 37.53
C PRO A 111 -12.71 37.54 37.02
N GLU A 112 -11.60 37.79 37.74
CA GLU A 112 -10.67 38.87 37.35
C GLU A 112 -9.86 38.56 36.08
N ASN A 113 -9.75 37.28 35.67
CA ASN A 113 -9.06 36.91 34.42
C ASN A 113 -9.89 37.13 33.14
N LEU A 114 -11.19 37.44 33.25
CA LEU A 114 -12.08 37.53 32.10
C LEU A 114 -11.94 38.84 31.30
N GLU A 115 -11.58 39.95 31.95
CA GLU A 115 -11.35 41.23 31.27
C GLU A 115 -10.02 41.27 30.50
N ALA A 116 -8.96 40.65 31.04
CA ALA A 116 -7.68 40.52 30.37
C ALA A 116 -7.79 39.71 29.06
N LEU A 117 -8.61 38.66 29.06
CA LEU A 117 -8.89 37.84 27.87
C LEU A 117 -9.72 38.60 26.82
N LYS A 118 -10.73 39.39 27.22
CA LYS A 118 -11.50 40.23 26.28
C LYS A 118 -10.64 41.28 25.59
N SER A 119 -9.76 41.96 26.33
CA SER A 119 -8.82 42.94 25.77
C SER A 119 -7.91 42.38 24.67
N VAL A 120 -7.60 41.08 24.70
CA VAL A 120 -6.72 40.43 23.70
C VAL A 120 -7.53 39.97 22.48
N VAL A 121 -8.77 39.51 22.68
CA VAL A 121 -9.65 39.06 21.59
C VAL A 121 -10.14 40.23 20.74
N ASP A 122 -10.56 41.35 21.36
CA ASP A 122 -11.02 42.55 20.65
C ASP A 122 -9.89 43.19 19.82
N ALA A 123 -8.63 43.08 20.29
CA ALA A 123 -7.45 43.57 19.59
C ALA A 123 -7.00 42.71 18.39
N LEU A 124 -7.52 41.47 18.26
CA LEU A 124 -7.17 40.54 17.20
C LEU A 124 -8.25 40.39 16.11
N PHE A 125 -9.53 40.69 16.39
CA PHE A 125 -10.64 40.27 15.51
C PHE A 125 -11.82 41.26 15.32
N GLY A 126 -11.77 42.52 15.76
CA GLY A 126 -12.78 43.54 15.41
C GLY A 126 -12.30 44.50 14.30
N GLU A 127 -13.09 44.95 13.33
CA GLU A 127 -14.45 44.59 12.86
C GLU A 127 -14.47 44.82 11.33
N GLU A 128 -15.37 44.16 10.58
CA GLU A 128 -16.16 44.92 9.59
C GLU A 128 -17.57 44.32 9.44
N LYS A 129 -18.58 45.19 9.34
CA LYS A 129 -19.99 44.85 9.54
C LYS A 129 -20.70 44.56 8.22
N THR A 130 -21.41 43.44 8.15
CA THR A 130 -22.38 43.16 7.09
C THR A 130 -23.69 43.90 7.32
N ALA A 131 -24.25 44.48 6.25
CA ALA A 131 -25.62 44.98 6.19
C ALA A 131 -26.33 44.31 5.00
N ALA A 132 -27.62 44.01 5.13
CA ALA A 132 -28.34 43.09 4.24
C ALA A 132 -29.35 43.78 3.30
N ASN A 133 -29.77 43.01 2.28
CA ASN A 133 -30.92 43.19 1.36
C ASN A 133 -30.75 44.14 0.16
N PRO A 134 -31.50 43.93 -0.95
CA PRO A 134 -32.12 42.68 -1.46
C PRO A 134 -31.81 42.41 -2.96
N VAL A 135 -32.47 41.41 -3.54
CA VAL A 135 -32.40 41.00 -4.96
C VAL A 135 -33.24 41.93 -5.85
N GLU A 136 -32.71 42.30 -7.03
CA GLU A 136 -33.49 42.67 -8.22
C GLU A 136 -32.67 42.39 -9.49
N GLU A 137 -33.35 42.11 -10.61
CA GLU A 137 -32.77 41.79 -11.93
C GLU A 137 -32.59 43.10 -12.75
N ASP A 138 -31.49 43.28 -13.51
CA ASP A 138 -31.59 43.57 -14.95
C ASP A 138 -30.25 43.64 -15.74
N GLU A 139 -30.42 43.67 -17.06
CA GLU A 139 -29.48 43.69 -18.20
C GLU A 139 -28.19 44.56 -18.15
N GLY A 140 -27.10 43.99 -18.68
CA GLY A 140 -26.38 44.55 -19.85
C GLY A 140 -25.48 45.80 -19.71
N GLY A 141 -24.21 45.66 -20.09
CA GLY A 141 -23.38 46.80 -20.55
C GLY A 141 -21.91 46.77 -20.13
N ILE A 142 -21.00 46.95 -21.09
CA ILE A 142 -19.56 47.16 -20.89
C ILE A 142 -19.27 48.66 -21.03
N ASP A 143 -18.56 49.27 -20.06
CA ASP A 143 -17.45 50.20 -20.36
C ASP A 143 -16.59 50.53 -19.11
N PRO A 144 -15.34 51.03 -19.26
CA PRO A 144 -14.30 50.94 -18.24
C PRO A 144 -14.22 52.15 -17.28
N MET A 145 -13.65 51.92 -16.09
CA MET A 145 -13.32 52.95 -15.08
C MET A 145 -11.80 53.21 -14.99
N PRO A 146 -11.37 54.41 -14.53
CA PRO A 146 -10.15 55.05 -15.02
C PRO A 146 -8.90 54.86 -14.15
N ALA A 147 -7.76 55.26 -14.71
CA ALA A 147 -6.48 55.32 -14.02
C ALA A 147 -6.48 56.32 -12.84
N LEU A 148 -5.94 55.90 -11.69
CA LEU A 148 -5.67 56.77 -10.54
C LEU A 148 -4.19 57.14 -10.44
N SER A 149 -3.95 58.40 -10.11
CA SER A 149 -2.64 59.05 -10.13
C SER A 149 -1.77 58.72 -8.91
N GLY A 150 -0.46 58.65 -9.12
CA GLY A 150 0.50 58.29 -8.07
C GLY A 150 0.79 59.42 -7.09
N GLU A 151 0.21 59.37 -5.89
CA GLU A 151 0.71 60.12 -4.72
C GLU A 151 0.59 59.36 -3.37
N ALA A 152 0.13 58.10 -3.38
CA ALA A 152 -0.20 57.31 -2.18
C ALA A 152 0.83 56.22 -1.77
N LEU A 153 2.10 56.32 -2.20
CA LEU A 153 3.14 55.30 -1.92
C LEU A 153 4.49 55.91 -1.46
N LYS A 154 4.48 56.74 -0.41
CA LYS A 154 5.71 57.41 0.10
C LYS A 154 5.91 57.52 1.61
N SER A 155 5.16 56.82 2.47
CA SER A 155 5.30 56.93 3.94
C SER A 155 5.50 55.63 4.73
N VAL A 156 5.83 54.49 4.09
CA VAL A 156 6.16 53.23 4.81
C VAL A 156 7.49 52.67 4.31
N CYS A 157 8.60 53.28 4.74
CA CYS A 157 9.96 52.76 4.52
C CYS A 157 10.99 53.43 5.45
N ALA A 158 10.97 53.11 6.76
CA ALA A 158 11.95 53.64 7.72
C ALA A 158 12.15 52.79 9.00
N SER A 159 12.35 51.47 8.92
CA SER A 159 12.95 50.69 10.03
C SER A 159 13.28 49.23 9.67
N LEU A 160 14.55 48.97 9.29
CA LEU A 160 15.44 47.85 9.71
C LEU A 160 16.45 47.47 8.59
N PRO A 161 17.70 47.11 8.94
CA PRO A 161 18.76 46.88 7.95
C PRO A 161 19.01 45.39 7.62
N GLY A 162 19.58 45.13 6.44
CA GLY A 162 20.55 44.03 6.28
C GLY A 162 20.15 42.79 5.47
N ALA A 163 19.67 42.95 4.23
CA ALA A 163 19.79 41.90 3.21
C ALA A 163 19.98 42.50 1.80
N THR A 164 21.06 42.12 1.10
CA THR A 164 21.42 42.63 -0.22
C THR A 164 20.79 41.82 -1.35
N ALA A 165 20.00 42.47 -2.21
CA ALA A 165 19.53 41.91 -3.49
C ALA A 165 20.23 42.60 -4.68
N PRO A 166 20.49 41.90 -5.80
CA PRO A 166 21.29 42.43 -6.91
C PRO A 166 20.50 43.44 -7.76
N ARG A 167 21.24 44.40 -8.35
CA ARG A 167 20.72 45.49 -9.17
C ARG A 167 20.20 44.97 -10.52
N SER A 168 18.93 45.22 -10.84
CA SER A 168 18.50 45.30 -12.24
C SER A 168 19.12 46.55 -12.87
N ARG A 169 19.67 46.41 -14.09
CA ARG A 169 20.32 47.51 -14.81
C ARG A 169 19.60 47.75 -16.12
N THR A 170 18.70 48.72 -16.12
CA THR A 170 17.98 49.18 -17.31
C THR A 170 18.97 49.74 -18.33
N THR A 171 18.99 49.21 -19.55
CA THR A 171 19.76 49.74 -20.68
C THR A 171 18.83 50.29 -21.75
N GLN A 172 18.81 51.62 -21.88
CA GLN A 172 18.14 52.31 -22.98
C GLN A 172 18.81 51.95 -24.31
N TRP A 173 18.00 51.66 -25.32
CA TRP A 173 18.46 51.62 -26.71
C TRP A 173 18.58 53.05 -27.27
N SER A 174 19.77 53.43 -27.73
CA SER A 174 19.97 54.68 -28.48
C SER A 174 20.83 54.45 -29.71
N LYS A 175 20.22 54.69 -30.87
CA LYS A 175 20.78 54.91 -32.22
C LYS A 175 22.30 54.77 -32.39
N GLY A 176 22.70 53.80 -33.20
CA GLY A 176 24.02 53.75 -33.85
C GLY A 176 23.98 52.74 -34.99
N ALA A 177 24.01 53.20 -36.23
CA ALA A 177 24.00 52.36 -37.42
C ALA A 177 25.36 52.45 -38.13
N ALA A 178 26.00 51.30 -38.38
CA ALA A 178 26.96 51.07 -39.46
C ALA A 178 27.28 49.56 -39.55
N ASP A 179 27.43 49.08 -40.79
CA ASP A 179 28.19 47.90 -41.22
C ASP A 179 27.79 46.50 -40.70
N LEU A 180 26.87 45.86 -41.44
CA LEU A 180 26.81 44.39 -41.61
C LEU A 180 27.08 44.04 -43.09
N PRO A 181 27.70 42.89 -43.40
CA PRO A 181 28.09 42.54 -44.78
C PRO A 181 26.90 42.22 -45.68
N ALA A 182 27.08 42.39 -46.98
CA ALA A 182 26.08 42.09 -47.99
C ALA A 182 25.96 40.58 -48.24
N ASP A 183 24.91 39.97 -47.69
CA ASP A 183 24.17 38.83 -48.26
C ASP A 183 22.79 38.75 -47.56
N ALA A 184 21.93 39.72 -47.87
CA ALA A 184 20.55 39.75 -47.40
C ALA A 184 19.63 39.07 -48.42
N ALA A 185 18.96 37.99 -48.00
CA ALA A 185 17.91 37.35 -48.79
C ALA A 185 16.76 38.34 -49.08
N PRO A 186 16.08 38.22 -50.24
CA PRO A 186 14.98 39.13 -50.58
C PRO A 186 13.82 38.98 -49.59
N GLY A 187 13.22 40.12 -49.19
CA GLY A 187 12.08 40.12 -48.29
C GLY A 187 10.85 39.48 -48.92
N ILE A 188 10.21 38.58 -48.17
CA ILE A 188 8.95 37.93 -48.53
C ILE A 188 7.84 39.00 -48.64
N ALA A 189 7.09 38.96 -49.73
CA ALA A 189 6.12 39.98 -50.09
C ALA A 189 4.79 39.38 -50.59
N ASP A 190 4.40 38.19 -50.12
CA ASP A 190 3.03 37.68 -50.27
C ASP A 190 2.63 36.69 -49.17
N ALA A 191 1.33 36.41 -49.05
CA ALA A 191 0.77 35.62 -47.95
C ALA A 191 0.92 34.09 -48.09
N ASP A 192 1.43 33.60 -49.23
CA ASP A 192 1.51 32.16 -49.54
C ASP A 192 2.83 31.48 -49.11
N ASP A 193 3.86 32.23 -48.68
CA ASP A 193 5.15 31.66 -48.20
C ASP A 193 5.08 31.11 -46.75
N ILE A 194 3.91 31.21 -46.10
CA ILE A 194 3.69 30.82 -44.69
C ILE A 194 3.82 29.29 -44.48
N GLY A 195 3.75 28.49 -45.54
CA GLY A 195 3.99 27.03 -45.46
C GLY A 195 5.39 26.60 -44.99
N SER A 196 6.35 27.53 -44.96
CA SER A 196 7.74 27.26 -44.52
C SER A 196 7.95 27.33 -43.00
N LEU A 197 7.00 27.88 -42.22
CA LEU A 197 7.17 28.06 -40.78
C LEU A 197 7.05 26.77 -39.95
N SER A 198 6.33 25.76 -40.45
CA SER A 198 6.24 24.44 -39.80
C SER A 198 7.54 23.63 -39.88
N GLU A 199 8.44 23.93 -40.83
CA GLU A 199 9.78 23.34 -40.89
C GLU A 199 10.81 24.10 -40.04
N LEU A 200 10.43 25.27 -39.49
CA LEU A 200 11.34 26.19 -38.81
C LEU A 200 11.32 26.08 -37.27
N ILE A 201 10.40 25.29 -36.69
CA ILE A 201 10.10 25.32 -35.25
C ILE A 201 10.46 24.01 -34.51
N LEU A 202 10.69 22.88 -35.22
CA LEU A 202 11.13 21.64 -34.58
C LEU A 202 12.59 21.32 -34.94
N PRO A 203 13.50 21.13 -33.94
CA PRO A 203 14.84 20.63 -34.20
C PRO A 203 14.83 19.21 -34.79
N ARG A 204 15.96 18.80 -35.38
CA ARG A 204 16.08 17.52 -36.09
C ARG A 204 16.16 16.31 -35.15
N ALA A 205 15.02 15.91 -34.61
CA ALA A 205 14.80 14.75 -33.74
C ALA A 205 15.86 13.63 -33.87
N ALA A 206 16.71 13.51 -32.85
CA ALA A 206 17.81 12.54 -32.78
C ALA A 206 17.32 11.10 -33.02
N THR A 207 17.79 10.51 -34.13
CA THR A 207 17.48 9.14 -34.53
C THR A 207 18.55 8.17 -34.06
N PHE A 208 18.19 7.20 -33.22
CA PHE A 208 19.08 6.12 -32.78
C PHE A 208 18.62 4.78 -33.37
N ASP A 209 19.47 4.14 -34.18
CA ASP A 209 19.19 2.83 -34.76
C ASP A 209 19.29 1.73 -33.70
N VAL A 210 18.23 0.95 -33.55
CA VAL A 210 18.11 -0.10 -32.51
C VAL A 210 19.09 -1.24 -32.75
N GLU A 211 19.46 -1.53 -34.00
CA GLU A 211 20.34 -2.65 -34.36
C GLU A 211 21.77 -2.51 -33.80
N GLU A 212 22.24 -1.29 -33.51
CA GLU A 212 23.55 -1.05 -32.85
C GLU A 212 23.48 -0.99 -31.31
N LEU A 213 22.26 -0.89 -30.76
CA LEU A 213 21.95 -0.92 -29.32
C LEU A 213 21.40 -2.30 -28.87
N ALA A 214 21.11 -3.18 -29.82
CA ALA A 214 20.85 -4.59 -29.57
C ALA A 214 22.11 -5.26 -29.01
N LEU A 215 21.95 -5.95 -27.88
CA LEU A 215 23.00 -6.80 -27.31
C LEU A 215 22.72 -8.24 -27.75
N ASP A 216 23.57 -8.76 -28.64
CA ASP A 216 23.54 -10.16 -29.08
C ASP A 216 23.84 -11.09 -27.90
N PHE A 217 22.84 -11.82 -27.42
CA PHE A 217 23.01 -12.80 -26.35
C PHE A 217 22.32 -14.14 -26.66
N GLU A 218 23.13 -15.19 -26.74
CA GLU A 218 22.67 -16.58 -26.68
C GLU A 218 22.13 -16.91 -25.28
N THR A 219 20.99 -17.60 -25.21
CA THR A 219 20.33 -18.02 -23.96
C THR A 219 21.11 -19.11 -23.22
N ARG A 220 22.10 -18.71 -22.42
CA ARG A 220 22.79 -19.62 -21.48
C ARG A 220 21.95 -19.88 -20.23
N THR A 221 21.50 -21.12 -20.07
CA THR A 221 20.77 -21.60 -18.90
C THR A 221 21.69 -21.76 -17.68
N HIS A 222 21.44 -21.01 -16.59
CA HIS A 222 22.19 -21.16 -15.34
C HIS A 222 21.34 -21.09 -14.06
N THR A 223 21.92 -21.73 -13.04
CA THR A 223 21.34 -22.33 -11.82
C THR A 223 20.70 -21.31 -10.85
N PRO A 224 19.77 -21.72 -9.95
CA PRO A 224 19.16 -20.78 -9.00
C PRO A 224 19.99 -20.58 -7.73
N GLY A 225 20.11 -19.31 -7.34
CA GLY A 225 20.59 -18.84 -6.05
C GLY A 225 20.27 -17.35 -5.94
N LEU A 226 19.91 -16.86 -4.76
CA LEU A 226 19.85 -15.42 -4.51
C LEU A 226 21.28 -14.93 -4.29
N SER A 227 21.79 -14.13 -5.24
CA SER A 227 23.08 -13.43 -5.11
C SER A 227 22.86 -11.94 -4.90
N GLY A 228 23.47 -11.40 -3.83
CA GLY A 228 23.54 -9.96 -3.61
C GLY A 228 24.56 -9.27 -4.52
N VAL A 229 24.87 -8.00 -4.21
CA VAL A 229 25.90 -7.23 -4.92
C VAL A 229 27.26 -7.96 -4.84
N PRO A 230 28.02 -8.08 -5.95
CA PRO A 230 29.35 -8.69 -5.93
C PRO A 230 30.32 -7.99 -4.96
N PRO A 231 31.23 -8.73 -4.30
CA PRO A 231 32.15 -8.19 -3.29
C PRO A 231 32.99 -7.01 -3.79
N GLU A 232 33.31 -6.95 -5.07
CA GLU A 232 34.05 -5.86 -5.71
C GLU A 232 33.26 -4.54 -5.62
N ILE A 233 31.96 -4.59 -5.86
CA ILE A 233 31.08 -3.41 -5.84
C ILE A 233 30.70 -3.04 -4.40
N ASP A 234 30.46 -4.02 -3.51
CA ASP A 234 30.36 -3.75 -2.08
C ASP A 234 31.70 -3.18 -1.51
N SER A 235 32.85 -3.51 -2.09
CA SER A 235 34.15 -2.90 -1.73
C SER A 235 34.29 -1.45 -2.25
N LEU A 236 33.84 -1.17 -3.49
CA LEU A 236 33.78 0.19 -4.03
C LEU A 236 32.82 1.06 -3.21
N TRP A 237 31.65 0.53 -2.87
CA TRP A 237 30.66 1.14 -1.99
C TRP A 237 31.28 1.56 -0.65
N ASN A 238 31.89 0.61 0.06
CA ASN A 238 32.52 0.86 1.36
C ASN A 238 33.71 1.84 1.28
N LYS A 239 34.54 1.73 0.23
CA LYS A 239 35.68 2.63 -0.02
C LYS A 239 35.24 4.05 -0.36
N ASN A 240 34.15 4.22 -1.11
CA ASN A 240 33.64 5.55 -1.49
C ASN A 240 32.79 6.17 -0.36
N ILE A 241 32.32 5.39 0.61
CA ILE A 241 31.63 5.86 1.82
C ILE A 241 32.60 6.32 2.91
N SER A 242 33.80 5.74 3.01
CA SER A 242 34.76 6.11 4.06
C SER A 242 35.17 7.59 4.06
N ASN A 243 34.97 8.31 2.94
CA ASN A 243 35.25 9.76 2.84
C ASN A 243 34.07 10.66 3.25
N ILE A 244 32.89 10.10 3.57
CA ILE A 244 31.65 10.85 3.89
C ILE A 244 31.20 10.62 5.34
N THR A 245 31.60 9.52 5.98
CA THR A 245 30.95 9.03 7.21
C THR A 245 31.75 9.13 8.51
N ASP A 246 32.81 9.92 8.60
CA ASP A 246 33.53 10.07 9.88
C ASP A 246 32.80 10.96 10.91
N GLU A 247 31.88 11.83 10.46
CA GLU A 247 30.95 12.54 11.35
C GLU A 247 29.58 11.85 11.47
N ALA A 248 29.14 11.13 10.43
CA ALA A 248 27.86 10.41 10.43
C ALA A 248 27.90 9.03 11.15
N ARG A 249 29.09 8.50 11.50
CA ARG A 249 29.23 7.22 12.24
C ARG A 249 29.02 7.32 13.75
N ASN A 250 28.89 8.53 14.31
CA ASN A 250 28.84 8.74 15.76
C ASN A 250 27.41 8.88 16.34
N VAL A 251 26.41 8.26 15.71
CA VAL A 251 25.08 8.06 16.31
C VAL A 251 24.63 6.61 16.08
N VAL A 252 24.37 5.89 17.18
CA VAL A 252 23.95 4.46 17.27
C VAL A 252 24.98 3.38 16.89
N ILE A 253 26.08 3.27 17.65
CA ILE A 253 26.53 1.97 18.19
C ILE A 253 26.97 2.18 19.65
N GLY A 254 26.05 1.98 20.59
CA GLY A 254 26.40 1.81 22.00
C GLY A 254 26.70 0.35 22.28
N ARG A 255 27.97 -0.02 22.43
CA ARG A 255 28.38 -1.31 23.01
C ARG A 255 29.01 -1.08 24.38
N ASP A 256 28.37 -1.70 25.36
CA ASP A 256 28.85 -2.20 26.65
C ASP A 256 30.23 -1.73 27.15
N ASN A 257 30.23 -1.18 28.37
CA ASN A 257 31.31 -1.39 29.32
C ASN A 257 30.71 -1.95 30.62
N GLU A 258 31.29 -3.05 31.09
CA GLU A 258 31.08 -3.53 32.45
C GLU A 258 31.63 -2.48 33.44
N ASP A 259 30.91 -2.22 34.54
CA ASP A 259 31.34 -2.61 35.89
C ASP A 259 30.60 -1.80 36.99
N THR A 260 29.58 -2.39 37.63
CA THR A 260 29.17 -2.02 39.00
C THR A 260 28.78 -3.27 39.79
N GLY A 261 29.79 -3.98 40.28
CA GLY A 261 29.59 -5.03 41.26
C GLY A 261 29.08 -4.48 42.61
N GLY A 262 27.91 -4.98 43.05
CA GLY A 262 27.58 -5.12 44.47
C GLY A 262 26.59 -4.12 45.07
N LEU A 263 25.33 -4.58 45.26
CA LEU A 263 24.59 -4.43 46.54
C LEU A 263 23.25 -5.20 46.65
N LEU A 264 22.81 -5.97 45.63
CA LEU A 264 21.53 -6.72 45.67
C LEU A 264 21.65 -8.25 45.83
N LYS A 265 22.74 -8.75 46.42
CA LYS A 265 22.98 -10.20 46.58
C LYS A 265 22.42 -10.81 47.90
N LYS A 266 21.33 -10.26 48.45
CA LYS A 266 20.81 -10.61 49.80
C LYS A 266 19.30 -10.75 49.99
N PHE A 267 18.49 -10.87 48.93
CA PHE A 267 17.04 -11.13 49.06
C PHE A 267 16.48 -12.36 48.31
N ASN A 268 17.34 -13.22 47.75
CA ASN A 268 16.91 -14.54 47.26
C ASN A 268 16.91 -15.60 48.38
N LEU A 269 15.99 -15.47 49.33
CA LEU A 269 15.69 -16.53 50.33
C LEU A 269 14.23 -16.99 50.31
N PHE A 270 13.55 -16.84 49.17
CA PHE A 270 12.33 -17.58 48.83
C PHE A 270 12.53 -18.28 47.49
N THR A 271 13.21 -19.42 47.54
CA THR A 271 13.21 -20.42 46.46
C THR A 271 11.81 -21.03 46.33
N LYS A 272 10.91 -20.36 45.61
CA LYS A 272 9.88 -21.07 44.84
C LYS A 272 10.62 -21.95 43.83
N LEU A 273 10.26 -23.22 43.74
CA LEU A 273 10.74 -24.09 42.66
C LEU A 273 10.23 -23.49 41.34
N ARG A 274 11.11 -22.84 40.57
CA ARG A 274 10.88 -22.70 39.13
C ARG A 274 11.07 -24.08 38.52
N HIS A 275 9.98 -24.69 38.05
CA HIS A 275 10.10 -25.77 37.09
C HIS A 275 10.92 -25.24 35.91
N SER A 276 11.97 -25.98 35.52
CA SER A 276 12.62 -25.74 34.23
C SER A 276 11.64 -26.19 33.14
N VAL A 277 10.91 -25.25 32.57
CA VAL A 277 10.04 -25.50 31.42
C VAL A 277 10.95 -25.84 30.23
N GLU A 278 10.71 -26.97 29.60
CA GLU A 278 11.45 -27.38 28.40
C GLU A 278 10.93 -26.58 27.19
N GLU A 279 11.84 -25.89 26.50
CA GLU A 279 11.50 -25.14 25.29
C GLU A 279 11.27 -26.09 24.11
N TYR A 280 10.30 -25.76 23.25
CA TYR A 280 10.01 -26.55 22.07
C TYR A 280 11.19 -26.56 21.08
N ASN A 281 11.55 -27.74 20.62
CA ASN A 281 12.58 -27.96 19.62
C ASN A 281 12.06 -28.93 18.54
N PRO A 282 11.88 -28.48 17.28
CA PRO A 282 11.35 -29.30 16.20
C PRO A 282 12.07 -30.64 15.98
N ARG A 283 13.38 -30.71 16.31
CA ARG A 283 14.18 -31.93 16.17
C ARG A 283 13.96 -32.97 17.27
N LEU A 284 13.46 -32.54 18.42
CA LEU A 284 13.22 -33.40 19.59
C LEU A 284 11.75 -33.75 19.74
N HIS A 285 10.86 -32.80 19.44
CA HIS A 285 9.43 -32.91 19.74
C HIS A 285 8.54 -33.15 18.51
N GLY A 286 9.13 -33.19 17.31
CA GLY A 286 8.39 -33.30 16.04
C GLY A 286 7.83 -31.95 15.56
N PRO A 287 7.14 -31.90 14.40
CA PRO A 287 6.57 -30.68 13.86
C PRO A 287 5.32 -30.22 14.64
N LEU A 288 5.08 -28.89 14.69
CA LEU A 288 3.84 -28.33 15.26
C LEU A 288 2.62 -28.54 14.35
N VAL A 289 2.86 -28.61 13.04
CA VAL A 289 1.86 -28.62 11.97
C VAL A 289 1.90 -29.97 11.26
N ASP A 290 0.74 -30.57 11.01
CA ASP A 290 0.64 -31.74 10.14
C ASP A 290 0.56 -31.29 8.68
N LEU A 291 1.62 -31.56 7.92
CA LEU A 291 1.70 -31.25 6.49
C LEU A 291 1.35 -32.46 5.61
N THR A 292 0.86 -33.56 6.17
CA THR A 292 0.41 -34.71 5.37
C THR A 292 -0.79 -34.33 4.51
N PHE A 293 -0.90 -34.95 3.34
CA PHE A 293 -2.01 -34.73 2.41
C PHE A 293 -2.53 -36.08 1.93
N SER A 294 -3.84 -36.29 2.03
CA SER A 294 -4.53 -37.50 1.56
C SER A 294 -5.80 -37.08 0.81
N PRO A 295 -5.66 -36.57 -0.43
CA PRO A 295 -6.76 -35.98 -1.19
C PRO A 295 -7.85 -37.00 -1.55
N ALA A 296 -9.08 -36.50 -1.69
CA ALA A 296 -10.14 -37.25 -2.35
C ALA A 296 -9.82 -37.41 -3.87
N PRO A 297 -10.34 -38.44 -4.55
CA PRO A 297 -10.11 -38.63 -5.98
C PRO A 297 -10.52 -37.40 -6.80
N GLY A 298 -9.58 -36.88 -7.60
CA GLY A 298 -9.77 -35.66 -8.40
C GLY A 298 -9.15 -34.40 -7.79
N ILE A 299 -8.74 -34.43 -6.53
CA ILE A 299 -8.07 -33.30 -5.86
C ILE A 299 -6.54 -33.46 -5.94
N GLU A 300 -5.84 -32.40 -6.33
CA GLU A 300 -4.38 -32.37 -6.50
C GLU A 300 -3.74 -31.24 -5.67
N GLU A 301 -2.58 -31.52 -5.07
CA GLU A 301 -1.71 -30.51 -4.45
C GLU A 301 -0.86 -29.86 -5.55
N ILE A 302 -0.98 -28.54 -5.69
CA ILE A 302 -0.25 -27.76 -6.70
C ILE A 302 1.00 -27.13 -6.09
N GLU A 303 0.89 -26.62 -4.86
CA GLU A 303 1.97 -25.93 -4.18
C GLU A 303 1.82 -26.06 -2.66
N LEU A 304 2.93 -26.17 -1.94
CA LEU A 304 3.00 -26.12 -0.48
C LEU A 304 4.20 -25.25 -0.08
N TYR A 305 3.97 -24.16 0.64
CA TYR A 305 5.04 -23.27 1.10
C TYR A 305 4.79 -22.71 2.51
N PRO A 306 5.87 -22.39 3.26
CA PRO A 306 5.75 -21.71 4.54
C PRO A 306 5.38 -20.24 4.38
N VAL A 307 4.59 -19.72 5.34
CA VAL A 307 4.33 -18.28 5.48
C VAL A 307 4.79 -17.73 6.82
N ASN A 308 4.81 -18.55 7.88
CA ASN A 308 5.36 -18.19 9.19
C ASN A 308 5.95 -19.45 9.87
N GLU A 309 7.19 -19.84 9.51
CA GLU A 309 7.81 -21.04 10.08
C GLU A 309 8.10 -20.92 11.59
N PRO A 310 7.90 -21.97 12.39
CA PRO A 310 7.38 -23.31 12.05
C PRO A 310 5.85 -23.45 12.23
N TYR A 311 5.10 -22.34 12.30
CA TYR A 311 3.72 -22.31 12.77
C TYR A 311 2.67 -22.39 11.64
N ALA A 312 2.86 -21.68 10.53
CA ALA A 312 1.86 -21.60 9.47
C ALA A 312 2.43 -21.85 8.07
N TYR A 313 1.71 -22.69 7.34
CA TYR A 313 1.98 -23.09 5.95
C TYR A 313 0.72 -22.88 5.10
N VAL A 314 0.92 -22.77 3.80
CA VAL A 314 -0.14 -22.63 2.80
C VAL A 314 -0.04 -23.75 1.79
N ARG A 315 -1.14 -24.44 1.55
CA ARG A 315 -1.30 -25.42 0.48
C ARG A 315 -2.27 -24.89 -0.56
N ILE A 316 -1.85 -24.87 -1.83
CA ILE A 316 -2.71 -24.58 -2.97
C ILE A 316 -3.20 -25.90 -3.53
N ILE A 317 -4.52 -26.07 -3.50
CA ILE A 317 -5.22 -27.28 -3.96
C ILE A 317 -5.99 -26.96 -5.23
N TYR A 318 -5.98 -27.88 -6.19
CA TYR A 318 -6.85 -27.83 -7.38
C TYR A 318 -7.82 -29.02 -7.39
N ASP A 319 -9.11 -28.76 -7.59
CA ASP A 319 -10.10 -29.82 -7.80
C ASP A 319 -10.41 -29.95 -9.30
N ASN A 320 -10.03 -31.08 -9.88
CA ASN A 320 -10.30 -31.41 -11.29
C ASN A 320 -11.79 -31.54 -11.63
N THR A 321 -12.68 -31.63 -10.62
CA THR A 321 -14.13 -31.78 -10.80
C THR A 321 -14.84 -30.43 -10.96
N SER A 322 -14.50 -29.47 -10.11
CA SER A 322 -15.03 -28.09 -10.17
C SER A 322 -14.17 -27.15 -11.02
N HIS A 323 -12.92 -27.52 -11.30
CA HIS A 323 -11.88 -26.67 -11.89
C HIS A 323 -11.54 -25.43 -11.05
N GLU A 324 -11.72 -25.51 -9.74
CA GLU A 324 -11.43 -24.43 -8.79
C GLU A 324 -10.10 -24.65 -8.04
N TYR A 325 -9.39 -23.55 -7.80
CA TYR A 325 -8.28 -23.50 -6.84
C TYR A 325 -8.82 -23.15 -5.45
N THR A 326 -8.27 -23.78 -4.42
CA THR A 326 -8.55 -23.48 -3.00
C THR A 326 -7.24 -23.22 -2.27
N TYR A 327 -7.23 -22.19 -1.42
CA TYR A 327 -6.10 -21.83 -0.56
C TYR A 327 -6.34 -22.40 0.84
N GLU A 328 -5.57 -23.40 1.23
CA GLU A 328 -5.66 -24.02 2.56
C GLU A 328 -4.55 -23.47 3.46
N VAL A 329 -4.96 -22.71 4.49
CA VAL A 329 -4.08 -22.34 5.61
C VAL A 329 -3.96 -23.54 6.54
N ILE A 330 -2.72 -23.94 6.82
CA ILE A 330 -2.38 -25.03 7.72
C ILE A 330 -1.62 -24.46 8.93
N GLU A 331 -2.29 -24.45 10.07
CA GLU A 331 -1.79 -23.99 11.38
C GLU A 331 -1.72 -25.17 12.37
N PRO A 332 -1.14 -25.01 13.58
CA PRO A 332 -1.03 -26.09 14.55
C PRO A 332 -2.41 -26.43 15.12
N GLU A 333 -2.88 -27.67 14.92
CA GLU A 333 -4.20 -28.09 15.43
C GLU A 333 -4.30 -27.95 16.96
N ILE A 334 -5.33 -27.24 17.43
CA ILE A 334 -5.63 -27.05 18.85
C ILE A 334 -6.82 -27.95 19.23
N THR A 335 -6.61 -28.87 20.17
CA THR A 335 -7.68 -29.75 20.69
C THR A 335 -8.71 -28.95 21.50
N GLU A 336 -9.93 -29.47 21.65
CA GLU A 336 -11.00 -28.81 22.42
C GLU A 336 -10.59 -28.47 23.86
N ALA A 337 -9.75 -29.28 24.48
CA ALA A 337 -9.24 -29.03 25.83
C ALA A 337 -8.15 -27.94 25.86
N GLU A 338 -7.28 -27.88 24.84
CA GLU A 338 -6.35 -26.76 24.66
C GLU A 338 -7.08 -25.46 24.30
N LYS A 339 -8.20 -25.50 23.55
CA LYS A 339 -9.07 -24.33 23.28
C LYS A 339 -9.71 -23.79 24.56
N GLU A 340 -10.25 -24.67 25.41
CA GLU A 340 -10.85 -24.28 26.69
C GLU A 340 -9.80 -23.65 27.64
N LEU A 341 -8.57 -24.17 27.62
CA LEU A 341 -7.43 -23.58 28.33
C LEU A 341 -7.00 -22.23 27.73
N LEU A 342 -6.89 -22.13 26.40
CA LEU A 342 -6.54 -20.89 25.70
C LEU A 342 -7.52 -19.76 26.04
N GLY A 343 -8.82 -20.04 26.07
CA GLY A 343 -9.85 -19.07 26.49
C GLY A 343 -9.63 -18.52 27.90
N GLU A 344 -9.45 -19.39 28.89
CA GLU A 344 -9.18 -18.95 30.27
C GLU A 344 -7.84 -18.18 30.38
N ILE A 345 -6.80 -18.56 29.62
CA ILE A 345 -5.55 -17.79 29.59
C ILE A 345 -5.78 -16.40 28.98
N LYS A 346 -6.53 -16.28 27.87
CA LYS A 346 -6.89 -14.99 27.26
C LYS A 346 -7.62 -14.09 28.25
N ASP A 347 -8.66 -14.59 28.92
CA ASP A 347 -9.43 -13.83 29.92
C ASP A 347 -8.52 -13.30 31.04
N ARG A 348 -7.58 -14.13 31.54
CA ARG A 348 -6.61 -13.73 32.57
C ARG A 348 -5.55 -12.77 32.08
N LEU A 349 -5.15 -12.85 30.81
CA LEU A 349 -4.27 -11.87 30.19
C LEU A 349 -5.01 -10.53 30.09
N PHE A 350 -6.26 -10.48 29.66
CA PHE A 350 -7.06 -9.24 29.68
C PHE A 350 -7.25 -8.66 31.10
N GLU A 351 -7.42 -9.49 32.14
CA GLU A 351 -7.48 -9.02 33.53
C GLU A 351 -6.14 -8.45 34.07
N ARG A 352 -4.99 -8.88 33.53
CA ARG A 352 -3.65 -8.47 34.01
C ARG A 352 -2.97 -7.41 33.15
N LEU A 353 -3.28 -7.33 31.85
CA LEU A 353 -2.60 -6.49 30.88
C LEU A 353 -3.21 -5.08 30.83
N ASP A 354 -2.92 -4.27 31.85
CA ASP A 354 -3.12 -2.81 31.80
C ASP A 354 -2.00 -2.16 30.97
N VAL A 355 -1.90 -2.53 29.69
CA VAL A 355 -0.76 -2.20 28.83
C VAL A 355 -1.11 -1.05 27.89
N ASN A 356 -0.57 0.12 28.21
CA ASN A 356 -0.42 1.21 27.26
C ASN A 356 0.64 0.83 26.21
N THR A 357 0.21 0.12 25.16
CA THR A 357 1.06 -0.55 24.15
C THR A 357 1.87 0.38 23.25
N LYS A 358 1.78 1.71 23.42
CA LYS A 358 2.40 2.70 22.53
C LYS A 358 3.93 2.86 22.70
N GLU A 359 4.52 2.32 23.77
CA GLU A 359 5.94 2.53 24.10
C GLU A 359 6.81 1.26 24.07
N VAL A 360 6.24 0.09 23.74
CA VAL A 360 6.91 -1.22 23.81
C VAL A 360 7.16 -1.76 22.40
N SER A 361 8.37 -2.27 22.12
CA SER A 361 8.63 -2.90 20.81
C SER A 361 7.87 -4.22 20.64
N ARG A 362 7.56 -4.64 19.40
CA ARG A 362 6.83 -5.89 19.13
C ARG A 362 7.50 -7.11 19.78
N THR A 363 8.83 -7.16 19.78
CA THR A 363 9.62 -8.24 20.40
C THR A 363 9.54 -8.22 21.94
N GLU A 364 9.56 -7.04 22.57
CA GLU A 364 9.36 -6.93 24.02
C GLU A 364 7.92 -7.30 24.42
N ALA A 365 6.93 -6.86 23.65
CA ALA A 365 5.53 -7.23 23.86
C ALA A 365 5.31 -8.75 23.74
N GLN A 366 5.93 -9.40 22.75
CA GLN A 366 5.90 -10.85 22.56
C GLN A 366 6.54 -11.59 23.75
N ASN A 367 7.70 -11.11 24.23
CA ASN A 367 8.39 -11.67 25.40
C ASN A 367 7.59 -11.49 26.69
N LEU A 368 6.92 -10.34 26.87
CA LEU A 368 6.03 -10.09 28.01
C LEU A 368 4.80 -11.00 27.98
N LEU A 369 4.14 -11.13 26.82
CA LEU A 369 3.01 -12.05 26.66
C LEU A 369 3.39 -13.51 26.94
N ARG A 370 4.53 -13.98 26.41
CA ARG A 370 5.05 -15.32 26.71
C ARG A 370 5.31 -15.49 28.22
N THR A 371 5.95 -14.52 28.86
CA THR A 371 6.23 -14.55 30.31
C THR A 371 4.95 -14.61 31.14
N TYR A 372 3.96 -13.73 30.87
CA TYR A 372 2.69 -13.75 31.61
C TYR A 372 1.87 -15.01 31.34
N SER A 373 1.91 -15.54 30.13
CA SER A 373 1.27 -16.82 29.79
C SER A 373 1.88 -17.97 30.59
N ASP A 374 3.21 -18.06 30.65
CA ASP A 374 3.93 -19.05 31.47
C ASP A 374 3.61 -18.91 32.97
N GLU A 375 3.52 -17.68 33.49
CA GLU A 375 3.10 -17.44 34.87
C GLU A 375 1.67 -17.90 35.15
N ILE A 376 0.73 -17.65 34.22
CA ILE A 376 -0.66 -18.11 34.34
C ILE A 376 -0.73 -19.64 34.30
N ILE A 377 -0.06 -20.29 33.33
CA ILE A 377 0.04 -21.76 33.22
C ILE A 377 0.61 -22.36 34.52
N SER A 378 1.66 -21.75 35.08
CA SER A 378 2.26 -22.18 36.34
C SER A 378 1.38 -21.92 37.58
N ASP A 379 0.64 -20.80 37.65
CA ASP A 379 -0.27 -20.46 38.76
C ASP A 379 -1.47 -21.44 38.86
N TYR A 380 -1.87 -22.00 37.71
CA TYR A 380 -2.88 -23.06 37.62
C TYR A 380 -2.32 -24.47 37.89
N GLY A 381 -0.99 -24.64 37.93
CA GLY A 381 -0.34 -25.95 38.13
C GLY A 381 -0.48 -26.89 36.93
N ILE A 382 -0.54 -26.33 35.73
CA ILE A 382 -0.72 -27.05 34.47
C ILE A 382 0.65 -27.51 33.97
N ASN A 383 0.83 -28.82 33.83
CA ASN A 383 1.95 -29.39 33.09
C ASN A 383 1.50 -29.63 31.65
N LEU A 384 1.99 -28.83 30.71
CA LEU A 384 1.83 -29.03 29.27
C LEU A 384 3.08 -29.69 28.69
N THR A 385 2.91 -30.46 27.62
CA THR A 385 4.05 -30.84 26.76
C THR A 385 4.64 -29.60 26.07
N PRO A 386 5.93 -29.62 25.67
CA PRO A 386 6.53 -28.52 24.92
C PRO A 386 5.74 -28.16 23.65
N VAL A 387 5.14 -29.16 22.99
CA VAL A 387 4.30 -28.98 21.80
C VAL A 387 3.01 -28.23 22.15
N SER A 388 2.19 -28.73 23.08
CA SER A 388 0.93 -28.06 23.46
C SER A 388 1.15 -26.66 24.04
N ARG A 389 2.24 -26.47 24.80
CA ARG A 389 2.65 -25.13 25.26
C ARG A 389 2.92 -24.20 24.08
N GLU A 390 3.74 -24.62 23.12
CA GLU A 390 4.12 -23.76 22.01
C GLU A 390 2.94 -23.46 21.06
N LYS A 391 2.01 -24.40 20.89
CA LYS A 391 0.72 -24.17 20.20
C LYS A 391 -0.12 -23.08 20.86
N ILE A 392 -0.25 -23.13 22.19
CA ILE A 392 -0.99 -22.12 22.97
C ILE A 392 -0.30 -20.76 22.90
N LEU A 393 1.04 -20.71 23.01
CA LEU A 393 1.80 -19.47 22.89
C LEU A 393 1.70 -18.85 21.49
N TYR A 394 1.73 -19.66 20.43
CA TYR A 394 1.46 -19.21 19.06
C TYR A 394 0.08 -18.58 18.92
N ALA A 395 -0.97 -19.26 19.40
CA ALA A 395 -2.34 -18.74 19.31
C ALA A 395 -2.53 -17.44 20.10
N ILE A 396 -1.88 -17.29 21.26
CA ILE A 396 -1.87 -16.04 22.04
C ILE A 396 -1.17 -14.92 21.26
N ASP A 397 0.00 -15.18 20.68
CA ASP A 397 0.75 -14.19 19.91
C ASP A 397 -0.04 -13.72 18.66
N ARG A 398 -0.57 -14.68 17.90
CA ARG A 398 -1.44 -14.48 16.72
C ARG A 398 -2.68 -13.66 17.04
N ASP A 399 -3.34 -13.93 18.18
CA ASP A 399 -4.62 -13.30 18.51
C ASP A 399 -4.47 -11.96 19.25
N PHE A 400 -3.38 -11.75 20.01
CA PHE A 400 -3.09 -10.46 20.67
C PHE A 400 -2.30 -9.51 19.76
N LEU A 401 -1.09 -9.89 19.33
CA LEU A 401 -0.17 -9.02 18.56
C LEU A 401 -0.38 -9.14 17.04
N GLY A 402 -0.83 -10.30 16.57
CA GLY A 402 -1.14 -10.57 15.18
C GLY A 402 -2.55 -10.14 14.75
N ASP A 403 -2.88 -10.56 13.53
CA ASP A 403 -4.15 -10.28 12.84
C ASP A 403 -5.17 -11.41 13.00
N GLY A 404 -5.07 -12.21 14.07
CA GLY A 404 -6.06 -13.22 14.45
C GLY A 404 -6.23 -14.31 13.38
N LEU A 405 -7.48 -14.56 12.96
CA LEU A 405 -7.80 -15.62 11.99
C LEU A 405 -7.04 -15.44 10.65
N ILE A 406 -6.86 -14.20 10.19
CA ILE A 406 -6.20 -13.92 8.90
C ILE A 406 -4.67 -13.76 9.01
N ASP A 407 -4.07 -13.96 10.19
CA ASP A 407 -2.65 -13.67 10.41
C ASP A 407 -1.71 -14.43 9.46
N ALA A 408 -1.97 -15.72 9.19
CA ALA A 408 -1.22 -16.49 8.20
C ALA A 408 -1.30 -15.89 6.78
N ILE A 409 -2.47 -15.37 6.38
CA ILE A 409 -2.68 -14.69 5.08
C ILE A 409 -1.99 -13.32 5.07
N MET A 410 -1.96 -12.62 6.21
CA MET A 410 -1.23 -11.35 6.36
C MET A 410 0.30 -11.55 6.26
N HIS A 411 0.84 -12.71 6.65
CA HIS A 411 2.26 -13.05 6.44
C HIS A 411 2.59 -13.48 5.00
N ASP A 412 1.62 -13.94 4.18
CA ASP A 412 1.92 -14.35 2.80
C ASP A 412 2.19 -13.18 1.84
N LYS A 413 3.41 -13.13 1.30
CA LYS A 413 3.87 -12.14 0.31
C LYS A 413 3.18 -12.24 -1.06
N TYR A 414 2.52 -13.34 -1.39
CA TYR A 414 1.87 -13.54 -2.70
C TYR A 414 0.44 -12.99 -2.75
N ILE A 415 -0.15 -12.63 -1.61
CA ILE A 415 -1.49 -12.04 -1.53
C ILE A 415 -1.44 -10.53 -1.81
N GLU A 416 -2.31 -10.05 -2.70
CA GLU A 416 -2.49 -8.62 -2.99
C GLU A 416 -3.72 -8.04 -2.26
N ASP A 417 -4.86 -8.74 -2.23
CA ASP A 417 -6.09 -8.33 -1.54
C ASP A 417 -6.69 -9.50 -0.71
N ILE A 418 -7.45 -9.19 0.37
CA ILE A 418 -8.21 -10.12 1.23
C ILE A 418 -9.63 -9.58 1.40
N SER A 419 -10.67 -10.40 1.28
CA SER A 419 -12.09 -10.03 1.45
C SER A 419 -12.81 -10.97 2.41
N CYS A 420 -13.48 -10.41 3.42
CA CYS A 420 -14.43 -11.11 4.27
C CYS A 420 -15.81 -10.50 4.07
N ASP A 421 -16.69 -11.27 3.42
CA ASP A 421 -17.98 -10.80 2.91
C ASP A 421 -19.15 -11.06 3.88
N GLY A 422 -18.84 -11.42 5.13
CA GLY A 422 -19.80 -11.63 6.22
C GLY A 422 -19.66 -12.97 6.95
N LEU A 423 -20.61 -13.24 7.84
CA LEU A 423 -20.73 -14.48 8.61
C LEU A 423 -21.01 -15.69 7.70
N ASP A 424 -20.47 -16.85 8.07
CA ASP A 424 -20.61 -18.14 7.38
C ASP A 424 -20.14 -18.15 5.91
N ASN A 425 -19.47 -17.08 5.45
CA ASN A 425 -18.83 -16.99 4.15
C ASN A 425 -17.32 -17.29 4.28
N PRO A 426 -16.73 -18.11 3.38
CA PRO A 426 -15.28 -18.23 3.26
C PRO A 426 -14.63 -16.89 2.96
N ILE A 427 -13.46 -16.64 3.55
CA ILE A 427 -12.62 -15.50 3.20
C ILE A 427 -12.05 -15.74 1.81
N PHE A 428 -12.17 -14.75 0.94
CA PHE A 428 -11.58 -14.74 -0.39
C PHE A 428 -10.28 -13.94 -0.40
N ILE A 429 -9.37 -14.29 -1.29
CA ILE A 429 -8.08 -13.60 -1.46
C ILE A 429 -7.76 -13.43 -2.94
N TYR A 430 -6.95 -12.43 -3.26
CA TYR A 430 -6.33 -12.28 -4.56
C TYR A 430 -4.86 -12.71 -4.49
N HIS A 431 -4.56 -13.93 -4.92
CA HIS A 431 -3.19 -14.46 -4.97
C HIS A 431 -2.54 -14.13 -6.31
N SER A 432 -1.32 -13.59 -6.30
CA SER A 432 -0.64 -13.07 -7.50
C SER A 432 -0.48 -14.10 -8.64
N GLY A 433 -0.42 -15.39 -8.31
CA GLY A 433 -0.33 -16.49 -9.28
C GLY A 433 -1.66 -17.19 -9.64
N TYR A 434 -2.68 -17.13 -8.78
CA TYR A 434 -3.92 -17.93 -8.92
C TYR A 434 -5.19 -17.06 -9.05
N GLU A 435 -5.05 -15.73 -9.04
CA GLU A 435 -6.14 -14.74 -9.05
C GLU A 435 -7.06 -14.87 -7.81
N SER A 436 -8.37 -14.70 -7.98
CA SER A 436 -9.35 -14.76 -6.89
C SER A 436 -9.62 -16.21 -6.50
N ILE A 437 -9.27 -16.59 -5.28
CA ILE A 437 -9.45 -17.95 -4.74
C ILE A 437 -10.07 -17.90 -3.34
N LYS A 438 -10.87 -18.92 -3.03
CA LYS A 438 -11.47 -19.10 -1.69
C LYS A 438 -10.46 -19.73 -0.74
N THR A 439 -10.54 -19.36 0.54
CA THR A 439 -9.75 -19.98 1.61
C THR A 439 -10.55 -21.03 2.38
N ASN A 440 -9.88 -21.80 3.23
CA ASN A 440 -10.51 -22.64 4.26
C ASN A 440 -10.94 -21.84 5.52
N LEU A 441 -10.70 -20.54 5.58
CA LEU A 441 -10.99 -19.69 6.74
C LEU A 441 -12.37 -19.02 6.60
N MET A 442 -13.13 -18.98 7.70
CA MET A 442 -14.43 -18.32 7.77
C MET A 442 -14.73 -17.91 9.22
N TYR A 443 -15.53 -16.85 9.40
CA TYR A 443 -16.09 -16.49 10.71
C TYR A 443 -17.47 -17.12 10.88
N THR A 444 -17.69 -17.81 12.01
CA THR A 444 -18.96 -18.49 12.35
C THR A 444 -19.67 -17.89 13.57
N ASP A 445 -19.00 -17.03 14.34
CA ASP A 445 -19.63 -16.17 15.35
C ASP A 445 -19.58 -14.70 14.91
N ALA A 446 -20.72 -14.02 15.00
CA ALA A 446 -20.84 -12.60 14.71
C ALA A 446 -20.11 -11.75 15.75
N LEU A 447 -20.07 -12.18 17.01
CA LEU A 447 -19.37 -11.46 18.08
C LEU A 447 -17.85 -11.45 17.84
N ASP A 448 -17.29 -12.54 17.32
CA ASP A 448 -15.86 -12.61 16.97
C ASP A 448 -15.52 -11.69 15.79
N LEU A 449 -16.36 -11.66 14.75
CA LEU A 449 -16.16 -10.83 13.57
C LEU A 449 -16.33 -9.33 13.88
N ASP A 450 -17.38 -8.96 14.64
CA ASP A 450 -17.61 -7.58 15.10
C ASP A 450 -16.48 -7.10 16.02
N SER A 451 -16.00 -7.97 16.92
CA SER A 451 -14.84 -7.69 17.78
C SER A 451 -13.56 -7.54 16.98
N PHE A 452 -13.36 -8.35 15.93
CA PHE A 452 -12.20 -8.27 15.05
C PHE A 452 -12.17 -6.95 14.26
N VAL A 453 -13.28 -6.58 13.62
CA VAL A 453 -13.42 -5.30 12.91
C VAL A 453 -13.18 -4.12 13.87
N THR A 454 -13.75 -4.18 15.09
CA THR A 454 -13.52 -3.16 16.12
C THR A 454 -12.05 -3.09 16.55
N LYS A 455 -11.36 -4.23 16.73
CA LYS A 455 -9.91 -4.30 17.05
C LYS A 455 -9.07 -3.67 15.94
N LEU A 456 -9.37 -3.94 14.67
CA LEU A 456 -8.64 -3.36 13.54
C LEU A 456 -8.84 -1.85 13.40
N ALA A 457 -10.07 -1.35 13.57
CA ALA A 457 -10.36 0.08 13.62
C ALA A 457 -9.51 0.80 14.70
N GLN A 458 -9.51 0.27 15.92
CA GLN A 458 -8.75 0.82 17.05
C GLN A 458 -7.23 0.76 16.81
N ARG A 459 -6.71 -0.34 16.23
CA ARG A 459 -5.29 -0.45 15.85
C ARG A 459 -4.88 0.54 14.76
N ALA A 460 -5.79 0.90 13.87
CA ALA A 460 -5.60 1.97 12.88
C ALA A 460 -5.79 3.39 13.48
N GLY A 461 -6.02 3.52 14.79
CA GLY A 461 -6.20 4.80 15.47
C GLY A 461 -7.54 5.49 15.19
N LYS A 462 -8.52 4.76 14.65
CA LYS A 462 -9.88 5.24 14.35
C LYS A 462 -10.92 4.49 15.20
N TYR A 463 -12.17 4.93 15.13
CA TYR A 463 -13.31 4.27 15.77
C TYR A 463 -14.35 3.90 14.72
N ILE A 464 -15.08 2.82 14.97
CA ILE A 464 -16.22 2.35 14.17
C ILE A 464 -17.37 2.07 15.14
N SER A 465 -18.60 2.37 14.76
CA SER A 465 -19.77 2.24 15.65
C SER A 465 -21.04 1.93 14.88
N ILE A 466 -22.14 1.61 15.55
CA ILE A 466 -23.44 1.40 14.88
C ILE A 466 -23.95 2.68 14.22
N ALA A 467 -23.60 3.86 14.76
CA ALA A 467 -23.97 5.16 14.20
C ALA A 467 -23.09 5.57 12.99
N GLU A 468 -21.82 5.17 13.01
CA GLU A 468 -20.85 5.35 11.92
C GLU A 468 -20.26 3.98 11.54
N PRO A 469 -21.04 3.15 10.79
CA PRO A 469 -20.74 1.73 10.61
C PRO A 469 -19.79 1.44 9.45
N MET A 470 -19.33 2.43 8.68
CA MET A 470 -18.36 2.25 7.59
C MET A 470 -17.07 3.00 7.91
N LEU A 471 -15.93 2.36 7.66
CA LEU A 471 -14.62 2.94 7.98
C LEU A 471 -13.55 2.55 6.96
N ASP A 472 -12.95 3.56 6.32
CA ASP A 472 -11.69 3.43 5.58
C ASP A 472 -10.51 3.80 6.49
N ALA A 473 -9.47 2.96 6.51
CA ALA A 473 -8.31 3.15 7.38
C ALA A 473 -7.01 2.58 6.79
N THR A 474 -5.87 2.91 7.43
CA THR A 474 -4.55 2.32 7.15
C THR A 474 -4.11 1.51 8.36
N MET A 475 -3.75 0.24 8.13
CA MET A 475 -3.28 -0.70 9.14
C MET A 475 -1.82 -0.40 9.56
N SER A 476 -1.37 -1.05 10.65
CA SER A 476 -0.05 -0.83 11.25
C SER A 476 1.14 -1.22 10.34
N ASP A 477 0.91 -2.09 9.36
CA ASP A 477 1.86 -2.51 8.31
C ASP A 477 1.85 -1.60 7.07
N GLY A 478 0.92 -0.63 7.02
CA GLY A 478 0.67 0.22 5.85
C GLY A 478 -0.42 -0.28 4.91
N SER A 479 -1.00 -1.47 5.16
CA SER A 479 -2.09 -2.01 4.34
C SER A 479 -3.34 -1.14 4.43
N ARG A 480 -4.08 -1.02 3.32
CA ARG A 480 -5.36 -0.29 3.29
C ARG A 480 -6.46 -1.23 3.72
N ILE A 481 -7.36 -0.78 4.59
CA ILE A 481 -8.51 -1.57 5.01
C ILE A 481 -9.80 -0.75 4.94
N GLN A 482 -10.82 -1.33 4.33
CA GLN A 482 -12.21 -0.87 4.38
C GLN A 482 -13.01 -1.85 5.25
N MET A 483 -13.84 -1.33 6.15
CA MET A 483 -14.63 -2.13 7.09
C MET A 483 -16.08 -1.65 7.14
N THR A 484 -16.98 -2.60 7.39
CA THR A 484 -18.37 -2.32 7.76
C THR A 484 -18.72 -3.06 9.05
N LEU A 485 -19.40 -2.42 9.99
CA LEU A 485 -19.82 -3.00 11.28
C LEU A 485 -21.32 -3.34 11.31
N GLY A 486 -21.63 -4.51 11.85
CA GLY A 486 -22.99 -4.96 12.15
C GLY A 486 -23.81 -5.32 10.92
N LYS A 487 -25.14 -5.19 11.01
CA LYS A 487 -26.09 -5.51 9.92
C LYS A 487 -26.82 -4.30 9.35
N GLU A 488 -26.50 -3.09 9.81
CA GLU A 488 -27.18 -1.86 9.40
C GLU A 488 -26.91 -1.50 7.92
N VAL A 489 -25.73 -1.86 7.42
CA VAL A 489 -25.30 -1.60 6.03
C VAL A 489 -25.10 -2.91 5.24
N THR A 490 -24.68 -3.99 5.89
CA THR A 490 -24.32 -5.27 5.27
C THR A 490 -25.20 -6.42 5.75
N ALA A 491 -25.94 -7.05 4.83
CA ALA A 491 -26.95 -8.07 5.18
C ALA A 491 -26.41 -9.30 5.94
N HIS A 492 -25.14 -9.67 5.70
CA HIS A 492 -24.50 -10.87 6.26
C HIS A 492 -23.66 -10.60 7.52
N GLY A 493 -23.81 -9.44 8.16
CA GLY A 493 -22.98 -9.02 9.28
C GLY A 493 -21.82 -8.13 8.85
N SER A 494 -20.89 -7.88 9.78
CA SER A 494 -19.70 -7.07 9.52
C SER A 494 -18.88 -7.61 8.35
N THR A 495 -18.18 -6.72 7.63
CA THR A 495 -17.33 -7.07 6.49
C THR A 495 -16.00 -6.34 6.58
N PHE A 496 -14.97 -6.88 5.93
CA PHE A 496 -13.74 -6.13 5.70
C PHE A 496 -13.07 -6.50 4.38
N THR A 497 -12.42 -5.52 3.74
CA THR A 497 -11.54 -5.71 2.59
C THR A 497 -10.19 -5.09 2.89
N ILE A 498 -9.12 -5.88 2.82
CA ILE A 498 -7.73 -5.43 3.00
C ILE A 498 -7.03 -5.47 1.66
N ARG A 499 -6.41 -4.35 1.26
CA ARG A 499 -5.39 -4.31 0.21
C ARG A 499 -4.03 -4.28 0.85
N LYS A 500 -3.26 -5.33 0.66
CA LYS A 500 -1.98 -5.51 1.33
C LYS A 500 -0.94 -4.52 0.80
N PHE A 501 -0.24 -3.87 1.72
CA PHE A 501 0.97 -3.13 1.40
C PHE A 501 2.10 -4.13 1.08
N LYS A 502 2.75 -4.00 -0.08
CA LYS A 502 3.87 -4.87 -0.44
C LYS A 502 5.16 -4.41 0.23
N ASP A 503 5.64 -5.22 1.17
CA ASP A 503 6.72 -4.82 2.06
C ASP A 503 8.05 -4.58 1.32
N GLU A 504 8.32 -5.32 0.25
CA GLU A 504 9.44 -5.09 -0.66
C GLU A 504 8.99 -4.32 -1.93
N PRO A 505 9.51 -3.11 -2.19
CA PRO A 505 9.22 -2.38 -3.41
C PRO A 505 9.94 -3.02 -4.60
N ILE A 506 9.22 -3.06 -5.72
CA ILE A 506 9.65 -3.62 -7.00
C ILE A 506 10.71 -2.71 -7.64
N SER A 507 11.80 -3.28 -8.13
CA SER A 507 12.93 -2.54 -8.72
C SER A 507 12.81 -2.37 -10.24
N PRO A 508 13.60 -1.47 -10.86
CA PRO A 508 13.78 -1.43 -12.31
C PRO A 508 14.23 -2.76 -12.90
N THR A 509 15.07 -3.53 -12.20
CA THR A 509 15.49 -4.86 -12.65
C THR A 509 14.32 -5.83 -12.77
N ASP A 510 13.37 -5.78 -11.83
CA ASP A 510 12.13 -6.59 -11.88
C ASP A 510 11.26 -6.21 -13.08
N LEU A 511 11.11 -4.91 -13.35
CA LEU A 511 10.32 -4.41 -14.48
C LEU A 511 10.87 -4.86 -15.84
N ILE A 512 12.20 -5.01 -15.95
CA ILE A 512 12.85 -5.58 -17.14
C ILE A 512 12.65 -7.09 -17.20
N GLU A 513 12.89 -7.79 -16.08
CA GLU A 513 12.75 -9.25 -16.01
C GLU A 513 11.34 -9.74 -16.35
N TRP A 514 10.31 -8.98 -15.95
CA TRP A 514 8.92 -9.28 -16.30
C TRP A 514 8.51 -8.81 -17.70
N GLY A 515 9.37 -8.10 -18.42
CA GLY A 515 9.07 -7.48 -19.73
C GLY A 515 8.10 -6.30 -19.66
N THR A 516 7.87 -5.71 -18.48
CA THR A 516 7.01 -4.51 -18.33
C THR A 516 7.58 -3.30 -19.07
N PHE A 517 8.91 -3.19 -19.06
CA PHE A 517 9.72 -2.24 -19.82
C PHE A 517 10.91 -2.98 -20.46
N SER A 518 11.53 -2.41 -21.49
CA SER A 518 12.75 -2.95 -22.07
C SER A 518 13.99 -2.37 -21.34
N PRO A 519 15.17 -3.01 -21.42
CA PRO A 519 16.40 -2.45 -20.87
C PRO A 519 16.67 -1.02 -21.38
N LEU A 520 16.43 -0.78 -22.68
CA LEU A 520 16.58 0.53 -23.31
C LEU A 520 15.56 1.56 -22.80
N SER A 521 14.29 1.19 -22.58
CA SER A 521 13.29 2.15 -22.06
C SER A 521 13.49 2.48 -20.58
N ILE A 522 14.05 1.56 -19.79
CA ILE A 522 14.53 1.87 -18.43
C ILE A 522 15.81 2.73 -18.46
N ALA A 523 16.76 2.48 -19.35
CA ALA A 523 17.95 3.32 -19.51
C ALA A 523 17.59 4.76 -19.94
N PHE A 524 16.61 4.91 -20.82
CA PHE A 524 16.00 6.19 -21.18
C PHE A 524 15.38 6.88 -19.96
N LEU A 525 14.50 6.20 -19.21
CA LEU A 525 13.86 6.77 -18.02
C LEU A 525 14.88 7.15 -16.93
N TRP A 526 15.93 6.36 -16.74
CA TRP A 526 17.03 6.69 -15.82
C TRP A 526 17.65 8.04 -16.20
N LEU A 527 18.05 8.22 -17.47
CA LEU A 527 18.69 9.46 -17.91
C LEU A 527 17.71 10.66 -17.90
N ALA A 528 16.43 10.43 -18.19
CA ALA A 528 15.38 11.44 -18.11
C ALA A 528 15.16 11.91 -16.66
N VAL A 529 15.09 10.98 -15.69
CA VAL A 529 14.99 11.28 -14.25
C VAL A 529 16.22 12.03 -13.76
N GLU A 530 17.43 11.54 -14.06
CA GLU A 530 18.70 12.18 -13.68
C GLU A 530 18.84 13.60 -14.25
N SER A 531 18.12 13.91 -15.34
CA SER A 531 18.11 15.22 -16.00
C SER A 531 16.86 16.06 -15.66
N GLY A 532 16.06 15.65 -14.67
CA GLY A 532 14.97 16.46 -14.13
C GLY A 532 13.70 16.51 -14.99
N ASN A 533 13.44 15.50 -15.83
CA ASN A 533 12.19 15.44 -16.60
C ASN A 533 11.04 14.97 -15.72
N SER A 534 9.90 15.68 -15.77
CA SER A 534 8.66 15.32 -15.07
C SER A 534 7.86 14.28 -15.86
N ALA A 535 7.23 13.33 -15.15
CA ALA A 535 6.49 12.23 -15.79
C ALA A 535 5.19 11.83 -15.06
N ILE A 536 4.16 11.49 -15.83
CA ILE A 536 2.91 10.89 -15.32
C ILE A 536 2.83 9.41 -15.72
N PHE A 537 2.62 8.55 -14.73
CA PHE A 537 2.33 7.13 -14.93
C PHE A 537 0.82 6.91 -14.95
N ALA A 538 0.28 6.65 -16.14
CA ALA A 538 -1.14 6.50 -16.40
C ALA A 538 -1.55 5.03 -16.54
N GLY A 539 -2.84 4.73 -16.41
CA GLY A 539 -3.43 3.40 -16.65
C GLY A 539 -4.59 3.07 -15.71
N GLY A 540 -5.33 2.00 -16.00
CA GLY A 540 -6.43 1.52 -15.17
C GLY A 540 -6.02 1.08 -13.75
N THR A 541 -7.01 0.69 -12.94
CA THR A 541 -6.78 0.06 -11.62
C THR A 541 -5.92 -1.21 -11.76
N ALA A 542 -5.04 -1.47 -10.79
CA ALA A 542 -4.12 -2.62 -10.75
C ALA A 542 -3.14 -2.79 -11.94
N SER A 543 -3.02 -1.80 -12.85
CA SER A 543 -2.12 -1.86 -14.01
C SER A 543 -0.61 -1.76 -13.69
N GLY A 544 -0.25 -1.33 -12.47
CA GLY A 544 1.14 -1.21 -12.00
C GLY A 544 1.68 0.23 -11.87
N LYS A 545 0.81 1.25 -11.91
CA LYS A 545 1.22 2.67 -11.89
C LYS A 545 2.17 3.03 -10.75
N THR A 546 1.73 2.90 -9.49
CA THR A 546 2.55 3.25 -8.33
C THR A 546 3.79 2.39 -8.24
N THR A 547 3.67 1.10 -8.60
CA THR A 547 4.81 0.16 -8.69
C THR A 547 5.91 0.69 -9.60
N SER A 548 5.54 1.20 -10.78
CA SER A 548 6.49 1.67 -11.77
C SER A 548 7.04 3.05 -11.42
N LEU A 549 6.20 3.95 -10.90
CA LEU A 549 6.65 5.23 -10.35
C LEU A 549 7.65 5.05 -9.19
N ASN A 550 7.42 4.08 -8.29
CA ASN A 550 8.34 3.76 -7.18
C ASN A 550 9.67 3.19 -7.70
N ALA A 551 9.62 2.24 -8.63
CA ALA A 551 10.81 1.67 -9.27
C ALA A 551 11.66 2.73 -9.98
N ILE A 552 11.04 3.58 -10.81
CA ILE A 552 11.72 4.65 -11.57
C ILE A 552 12.24 5.75 -10.63
N SER A 553 11.58 5.99 -9.50
CA SER A 553 12.07 6.92 -8.46
C SER A 553 13.40 6.49 -7.82
N LEU A 554 13.83 5.22 -7.98
CA LEU A 554 15.17 4.80 -7.56
C LEU A 554 16.30 5.47 -8.38
N PHE A 555 16.00 6.01 -9.57
CA PHE A 555 16.96 6.76 -10.40
C PHE A 555 17.14 8.23 -9.98
N ILE A 556 16.33 8.74 -9.05
CA ILE A 556 16.50 10.09 -8.51
C ILE A 556 17.90 10.23 -7.89
N PRO A 557 18.66 11.30 -8.14
CA PRO A 557 20.01 11.46 -7.59
C PRO A 557 20.04 11.34 -6.06
N PRO A 558 21.03 10.65 -5.46
CA PRO A 558 20.98 10.24 -4.05
C PRO A 558 21.01 11.39 -3.03
N GLN A 559 21.57 12.54 -3.40
CA GLN A 559 21.57 13.76 -2.60
C GLN A 559 20.30 14.62 -2.73
N ALA A 560 19.46 14.36 -3.75
CA ALA A 560 18.34 15.23 -4.08
C ALA A 560 17.27 15.23 -2.97
N LYS A 561 16.64 16.38 -2.74
CA LYS A 561 15.53 16.49 -1.80
C LYS A 561 14.23 15.99 -2.44
N ILE A 562 13.66 14.94 -1.85
CA ILE A 562 12.40 14.34 -2.28
C ILE A 562 11.30 14.65 -1.26
N VAL A 563 10.12 15.03 -1.74
CA VAL A 563 8.90 15.07 -0.93
C VAL A 563 7.86 14.19 -1.61
N SER A 564 7.40 13.12 -0.95
CA SER A 564 6.26 12.33 -1.45
C SER A 564 4.97 12.70 -0.75
N LEU A 565 3.86 12.65 -1.50
CA LEU A 565 2.52 13.07 -1.11
C LEU A 565 1.53 11.97 -1.47
N GLU A 566 0.97 11.29 -0.48
CA GLU A 566 0.29 10.01 -0.70
C GLU A 566 -1.01 9.94 0.13
N ASP A 567 -2.10 9.40 -0.42
CA ASP A 567 -3.33 9.16 0.37
C ASP A 567 -3.12 8.05 1.42
N THR A 568 -2.25 7.10 1.07
CA THR A 568 -1.73 6.07 1.95
C THR A 568 -0.33 5.78 1.46
N ARG A 569 0.60 5.58 2.40
CA ARG A 569 1.99 5.30 2.07
C ARG A 569 2.07 4.04 1.21
N GLU A 570 2.51 4.18 -0.04
CA GLU A 570 2.77 3.12 -1.02
C GLU A 570 4.25 3.14 -1.45
N LEU A 571 4.94 4.28 -1.32
CA LEU A 571 6.34 4.46 -1.72
C LEU A 571 7.34 4.03 -0.63
N LYS A 572 8.46 3.45 -1.08
CA LYS A 572 9.59 3.02 -0.24
C LYS A 572 10.90 3.36 -0.96
N LEU A 573 11.38 4.57 -0.74
CA LEU A 573 12.63 5.07 -1.32
C LEU A 573 13.81 4.87 -0.35
N PRO A 574 15.02 4.51 -0.84
CA PRO A 574 16.23 4.40 -0.04
C PRO A 574 16.93 5.75 0.22
N HIS A 575 16.42 6.84 -0.37
CA HIS A 575 17.03 8.18 -0.29
C HIS A 575 16.96 8.76 1.13
N PRO A 576 18.08 9.27 1.68
CA PRO A 576 18.11 9.81 3.04
C PRO A 576 17.43 11.19 3.16
N ASN A 577 17.39 11.97 2.08
CA ASN A 577 16.82 13.33 2.04
C ASN A 577 15.36 13.30 1.53
N TRP A 578 14.54 12.42 2.11
CA TRP A 578 13.15 12.19 1.71
C TRP A 578 12.17 12.49 2.84
N ILE A 579 11.13 13.26 2.52
CA ILE A 579 10.00 13.57 3.42
C ILE A 579 8.75 12.85 2.88
N PRO A 580 8.34 11.71 3.47
CA PRO A 580 7.06 11.08 3.17
C PRO A 580 5.92 11.80 3.90
N SER A 581 4.97 12.34 3.14
CA SER A 581 3.78 13.02 3.65
C SER A 581 2.53 12.25 3.26
N VAL A 582 1.63 12.04 4.21
CA VAL A 582 0.38 11.29 4.00
C VAL A 582 -0.80 12.20 4.32
N THR A 583 -1.90 12.08 3.57
CA THR A 583 -3.14 12.82 3.86
C THR A 583 -3.73 12.38 5.20
N ARG A 584 -4.66 13.17 5.74
CA ARG A 584 -5.33 12.84 7.00
C ARG A 584 -6.75 13.39 7.02
N ASP A 585 -7.70 12.49 7.20
CA ASP A 585 -9.11 12.84 7.43
C ASP A 585 -9.29 13.71 8.68
N SER A 586 -10.42 14.41 8.76
CA SER A 586 -10.78 15.18 9.95
C SER A 586 -11.02 14.28 11.17
N PHE A 587 -10.61 14.76 12.35
CA PHE A 587 -10.86 14.05 13.62
C PHE A 587 -12.27 14.30 14.19
N ASP A 588 -13.07 15.13 13.54
CA ASP A 588 -14.37 15.61 14.00
C ASP A 588 -15.34 15.66 12.82
N THR A 589 -16.60 15.35 13.08
CA THR A 589 -17.75 15.44 12.16
C THR A 589 -17.89 16.82 11.49
N GLY A 590 -17.37 17.88 12.13
CA GLY A 590 -17.31 19.24 11.56
C GLY A 590 -16.20 19.48 10.52
N GLY A 591 -15.48 18.45 10.04
CA GLY A 591 -14.44 18.57 9.01
C GLY A 591 -13.15 19.28 9.46
N LYS A 592 -13.04 19.65 10.74
CA LYS A 592 -11.91 20.44 11.24
C LYS A 592 -10.61 19.62 11.21
N GLY A 593 -9.59 20.23 10.60
CA GLY A 593 -8.25 19.68 10.56
C GLY A 593 -8.06 18.55 9.55
N GLU A 594 -8.92 18.39 8.55
CA GLU A 594 -8.59 17.62 7.34
C GLU A 594 -7.28 18.15 6.71
N ILE A 595 -6.45 17.26 6.19
CA ILE A 595 -5.24 17.57 5.41
C ILE A 595 -5.27 16.75 4.12
N ASP A 596 -5.66 17.39 3.04
CA ASP A 596 -5.75 16.78 1.71
C ASP A 596 -4.43 16.91 0.91
N MET A 597 -4.39 16.27 -0.26
CA MET A 597 -3.25 16.34 -1.20
C MET A 597 -2.88 17.77 -1.60
N TYR A 598 -3.86 18.68 -1.67
CA TYR A 598 -3.64 20.07 -2.08
C TYR A 598 -2.88 20.85 -1.01
N GLU A 599 -3.28 20.75 0.26
CA GLU A 599 -2.56 21.39 1.36
C GLU A 599 -1.18 20.75 1.58
N LEU A 600 -1.04 19.42 1.43
CA LEU A 600 0.27 18.77 1.44
C LEU A 600 1.19 19.30 0.34
N LEU A 601 0.71 19.42 -0.89
CA LEU A 601 1.50 19.92 -2.02
C LEU A 601 1.88 21.39 -1.86
N ARG A 602 0.96 22.20 -1.37
CA ARG A 602 1.20 23.61 -1.03
C ARG A 602 2.25 23.77 0.09
N ALA A 603 2.26 22.86 1.06
CA ALA A 603 3.29 22.80 2.10
C ALA A 603 4.63 22.33 1.53
N ALA A 604 4.64 21.29 0.67
CA ALA A 604 5.84 20.75 0.02
C ALA A 604 6.61 21.83 -0.75
N LEU A 605 5.93 22.69 -1.50
CA LEU A 605 6.57 23.80 -2.25
C LEU A 605 7.37 24.76 -1.36
N ARG A 606 7.02 24.90 -0.07
CA ARG A 606 7.78 25.73 0.90
C ARG A 606 9.05 25.04 1.40
N GLN A 607 9.14 23.72 1.26
CA GLN A 607 10.28 22.92 1.71
C GLN A 607 11.44 22.91 0.69
N ARG A 608 11.27 23.53 -0.49
CA ARG A 608 12.22 23.53 -1.62
C ARG A 608 12.68 22.10 -2.02
N PRO A 609 11.76 21.20 -2.39
CA PRO A 609 12.10 19.91 -2.97
C PRO A 609 12.76 20.11 -4.35
N GLU A 610 13.63 19.18 -4.72
CA GLU A 610 14.06 19.01 -6.11
C GLU A 610 13.06 18.10 -6.85
N TYR A 611 12.55 17.07 -6.16
CA TYR A 611 11.57 16.12 -6.67
C TYR A 611 10.32 16.09 -5.78
N ILE A 612 9.14 16.21 -6.40
CA ILE A 612 7.83 16.02 -5.77
C ILE A 612 7.20 14.76 -6.35
N VAL A 613 6.80 13.81 -5.50
CA VAL A 613 6.22 12.55 -5.94
C VAL A 613 4.81 12.41 -5.38
N VAL A 614 3.79 12.51 -6.24
CA VAL A 614 2.38 12.40 -5.85
C VAL A 614 1.87 10.99 -6.13
N GLY A 615 1.38 10.30 -5.10
CA GLY A 615 0.92 8.91 -5.19
C GLY A 615 -0.14 8.71 -6.27
N GLU A 616 -1.19 9.53 -6.27
CA GLU A 616 -2.17 9.62 -7.37
C GLU A 616 -2.77 11.04 -7.42
N VAL A 617 -2.99 11.56 -8.62
CA VAL A 617 -3.68 12.84 -8.87
C VAL A 617 -5.12 12.56 -9.26
N ARG A 618 -6.06 13.14 -8.50
CA ARG A 618 -7.51 12.89 -8.55
C ARG A 618 -8.37 14.17 -8.51
N GLY A 619 -7.82 15.33 -8.17
CA GLY A 619 -8.57 16.57 -7.97
C GLY A 619 -7.73 17.85 -8.06
N LYS A 620 -8.10 18.85 -7.23
CA LYS A 620 -7.58 20.23 -7.25
C LYS A 620 -6.06 20.38 -7.07
N GLU A 621 -5.40 19.38 -6.49
CA GLU A 621 -3.94 19.32 -6.40
C GLU A 621 -3.26 19.28 -7.78
N ALA A 622 -3.95 18.77 -8.81
CA ALA A 622 -3.44 18.70 -10.20
C ALA A 622 -2.93 20.05 -10.71
N GLN A 623 -3.73 21.12 -10.55
CA GLN A 623 -3.35 22.47 -11.00
C GLN A 623 -2.09 22.97 -10.28
N THR A 624 -1.97 22.67 -8.98
CA THR A 624 -0.80 23.07 -8.18
C THR A 624 0.43 22.22 -8.55
N LEU A 625 0.24 20.97 -8.96
CA LEU A 625 1.33 20.10 -9.41
C LEU A 625 1.90 20.59 -10.75
N PHE A 626 1.05 20.94 -11.71
CA PHE A 626 1.51 21.55 -12.96
C PHE A 626 2.12 22.94 -12.75
N GLN A 627 1.66 23.70 -11.74
CA GLN A 627 2.33 24.94 -11.33
C GLN A 627 3.73 24.67 -10.74
N ALA A 628 3.91 23.57 -10.00
CA ALA A 628 5.21 23.13 -9.52
C ALA A 628 6.16 22.80 -10.69
N MET A 629 5.68 22.05 -11.68
CA MET A 629 6.42 21.77 -12.94
C MET A 629 6.84 23.07 -13.62
N SER A 630 5.90 23.99 -13.88
CA SER A 630 6.18 25.29 -14.55
C SER A 630 7.12 26.20 -13.75
N THR A 631 7.32 25.96 -12.45
CA THR A 631 8.27 26.70 -11.60
C THR A 631 9.60 25.98 -11.38
N GLY A 632 9.84 24.87 -12.10
CA GLY A 632 11.13 24.17 -12.12
C GLY A 632 11.29 23.07 -11.07
N HIS A 633 10.20 22.63 -10.43
CA HIS A 633 10.23 21.42 -9.58
C HIS A 633 10.05 20.20 -10.48
N VAL A 634 10.88 19.17 -10.30
CA VAL A 634 10.69 17.90 -11.01
C VAL A 634 9.55 17.15 -10.34
N THR A 635 8.61 16.62 -11.11
CA THR A 635 7.43 15.95 -10.55
C THR A 635 7.16 14.59 -11.15
N TYR A 636 6.77 13.65 -10.29
CA TYR A 636 6.24 12.35 -10.70
C TYR A 636 4.86 12.16 -10.09
N ALA A 637 3.91 11.66 -10.88
CA ALA A 637 2.57 11.36 -10.39
C ALA A 637 1.98 10.11 -11.05
N THR A 638 1.02 9.47 -10.40
CA THR A 638 0.13 8.53 -11.09
C THR A 638 -1.25 9.14 -11.37
N MET A 639 -1.95 8.62 -12.39
CA MET A 639 -3.34 8.99 -12.66
C MET A 639 -4.10 7.82 -13.31
N HIS A 640 -5.38 7.66 -12.99
CA HIS A 640 -6.24 6.67 -13.66
C HIS A 640 -6.64 7.14 -15.07
N ALA A 641 -5.97 6.65 -16.13
CA ALA A 641 -6.29 6.95 -17.54
C ALA A 641 -5.65 5.96 -18.52
N ASP A 642 -6.42 5.37 -19.45
CA ASP A 642 -5.95 4.27 -20.31
C ASP A 642 -5.31 4.70 -21.66
N SER A 643 -5.19 6.00 -21.90
CA SER A 643 -4.55 6.58 -23.09
C SER A 643 -4.09 8.02 -22.81
N VAL A 644 -3.20 8.57 -23.65
CA VAL A 644 -2.79 9.99 -23.54
C VAL A 644 -3.95 10.94 -23.80
N ALA A 645 -4.87 10.62 -24.72
CA ALA A 645 -6.10 11.40 -24.90
C ALA A 645 -6.96 11.43 -23.62
N SER A 646 -7.05 10.29 -22.91
CA SER A 646 -7.73 10.19 -21.61
C SER A 646 -6.99 10.94 -20.49
N VAL A 647 -5.65 10.98 -20.53
CA VAL A 647 -4.81 11.77 -19.61
C VAL A 647 -5.11 13.25 -19.78
N VAL A 648 -5.01 13.78 -21.01
CA VAL A 648 -5.28 15.19 -21.33
C VAL A 648 -6.71 15.56 -20.96
N HIS A 649 -7.70 14.77 -21.37
CA HIS A 649 -9.10 15.02 -21.05
C HIS A 649 -9.36 15.05 -19.53
N ARG A 650 -8.73 14.15 -18.75
CA ARG A 650 -8.88 14.16 -17.28
C ARG A 650 -8.21 15.34 -16.61
N LEU A 651 -7.03 15.76 -17.09
CA LEU A 651 -6.32 16.92 -16.55
C LEU A 651 -7.13 18.20 -16.74
N GLU A 652 -7.71 18.41 -17.93
CA GLU A 652 -8.39 19.65 -18.29
C GLU A 652 -9.78 19.83 -17.66
N ASN A 653 -10.48 18.74 -17.39
CA ASN A 653 -11.86 18.78 -16.90
C ASN A 653 -11.95 18.73 -15.37
N PRO A 654 -13.09 19.12 -14.78
CA PRO A 654 -13.35 18.91 -13.36
C PRO A 654 -13.21 17.43 -12.95
N PRO A 655 -12.67 17.12 -11.75
CA PRO A 655 -12.26 18.07 -10.72
C PRO A 655 -10.81 18.59 -10.82
N LEU A 656 -10.01 18.20 -11.82
CA LEU A 656 -8.59 18.53 -11.90
C LEU A 656 -8.34 19.95 -12.46
N ASN A 657 -9.10 20.36 -13.48
CA ASN A 657 -9.13 21.71 -14.05
C ASN A 657 -7.74 22.33 -14.38
N VAL A 658 -6.78 21.52 -14.85
CA VAL A 658 -5.47 21.98 -15.30
C VAL A 658 -5.62 22.75 -16.63
N PRO A 659 -5.24 24.03 -16.70
CA PRO A 659 -5.25 24.80 -17.94
C PRO A 659 -4.37 24.15 -19.02
N ARG A 660 -4.89 23.99 -20.25
CA ARG A 660 -4.17 23.31 -21.36
C ARG A 660 -2.75 23.82 -21.57
N ASN A 661 -2.53 25.13 -21.50
CA ASN A 661 -1.22 25.77 -21.66
C ASN A 661 -0.18 25.36 -20.58
N MET A 662 -0.61 24.80 -19.45
CA MET A 662 0.30 24.28 -18.43
C MET A 662 0.79 22.86 -18.77
N LEU A 663 0.12 22.13 -19.68
CA LEU A 663 0.48 20.75 -20.04
C LEU A 663 1.88 20.64 -20.66
N ASN A 664 2.38 21.69 -21.30
CA ASN A 664 3.76 21.80 -21.80
C ASN A 664 4.84 21.67 -20.71
N ALA A 665 4.49 21.81 -19.42
CA ALA A 665 5.44 21.63 -18.32
C ALA A 665 5.68 20.15 -17.95
N LEU A 666 4.85 19.22 -18.48
CA LEU A 666 5.06 17.78 -18.37
C LEU A 666 5.93 17.32 -19.53
N ASN A 667 6.92 16.45 -19.27
CA ASN A 667 7.79 15.94 -20.33
C ASN A 667 7.34 14.57 -20.85
N LEU A 668 6.89 13.68 -19.96
CA LEU A 668 6.62 12.27 -20.28
C LEU A 668 5.27 11.77 -19.75
N VAL A 669 4.61 10.91 -20.54
CA VAL A 669 3.46 10.11 -20.11
C VAL A 669 3.73 8.63 -20.40
N CYS A 670 3.76 7.82 -19.34
CA CYS A 670 3.89 6.36 -19.41
C CYS A 670 2.52 5.71 -19.20
N VAL A 671 1.87 5.23 -20.27
CA VAL A 671 0.58 4.53 -20.18
C VAL A 671 0.81 3.04 -19.88
N GLN A 672 0.16 2.52 -18.85
CA GLN A 672 0.32 1.15 -18.38
C GLN A 672 -0.97 0.35 -18.49
N VAL A 673 -0.85 -0.92 -18.86
CA VAL A 673 -1.98 -1.84 -19.02
C VAL A 673 -1.73 -3.16 -18.31
N GLN A 674 -2.80 -3.74 -17.78
CA GLN A 674 -2.88 -5.16 -17.49
C GLN A 674 -3.44 -5.86 -18.73
N ALA A 675 -2.72 -6.85 -19.26
CA ALA A 675 -3.14 -7.63 -20.42
C ALA A 675 -3.08 -9.13 -20.10
N ARG A 676 -3.66 -9.97 -20.97
CA ARG A 676 -3.42 -11.42 -20.96
C ARG A 676 -2.69 -11.83 -22.23
N VAL A 677 -1.59 -12.58 -22.08
CA VAL A 677 -0.80 -13.18 -23.16
C VAL A 677 -0.47 -14.62 -22.72
N GLY A 678 -0.66 -15.59 -23.61
CA GLY A 678 -0.48 -17.01 -23.27
C GLY A 678 -1.37 -17.52 -22.12
N GLY A 679 -2.49 -16.85 -21.83
CA GLY A 679 -3.36 -17.14 -20.68
C GLY A 679 -2.94 -16.48 -19.37
N GLN A 680 -1.69 -16.02 -19.24
CA GLN A 680 -1.16 -15.37 -18.05
C GLN A 680 -1.49 -13.87 -18.02
N ARG A 681 -1.79 -13.30 -16.85
CA ARG A 681 -1.88 -11.84 -16.68
C ARG A 681 -0.48 -11.24 -16.64
N ILE A 682 -0.25 -10.25 -17.49
CA ILE A 682 0.99 -9.48 -17.55
C ILE A 682 0.69 -8.00 -17.36
N ARG A 683 1.67 -7.25 -16.83
CA ARG A 683 1.64 -5.79 -16.75
C ARG A 683 2.67 -5.24 -17.73
N ARG A 684 2.30 -4.24 -18.54
CA ARG A 684 3.13 -3.70 -19.64
C ARG A 684 3.01 -2.18 -19.70
N ASN A 685 4.11 -1.49 -19.96
CA ASN A 685 4.05 -0.12 -20.45
C ASN A 685 3.62 -0.15 -21.93
N LYS A 686 2.38 0.24 -22.20
CA LYS A 686 1.79 0.21 -23.54
C LYS A 686 2.38 1.27 -24.46
N HIS A 687 2.52 2.49 -23.92
CA HIS A 687 3.06 3.64 -24.62
C HIS A 687 3.93 4.45 -23.66
N MET A 688 5.05 4.97 -24.16
CA MET A 688 5.83 6.04 -23.54
C MET A 688 5.87 7.20 -24.52
N ILE A 689 5.26 8.32 -24.14
CA ILE A 689 5.00 9.45 -25.01
C ILE A 689 5.60 10.72 -24.41
N GLU A 690 6.36 11.45 -25.22
CA GLU A 690 6.84 12.80 -24.93
C GLU A 690 5.75 13.81 -25.23
N ILE A 691 5.61 14.81 -24.37
CA ILE A 691 4.81 16.01 -24.61
C ILE A 691 5.78 17.10 -25.05
N LEU A 692 5.51 17.75 -26.19
CA LEU A 692 6.45 18.68 -26.82
C LEU A 692 6.00 20.12 -26.71
N ASP A 693 4.82 20.43 -27.27
CA ASP A 693 4.24 21.77 -27.30
C ASP A 693 2.73 21.68 -27.61
N ILE A 694 2.05 22.81 -27.74
CA ILE A 694 0.66 22.94 -28.21
C ILE A 694 0.67 23.75 -29.51
N ASP A 695 0.09 23.21 -30.58
CA ASP A 695 -0.05 23.95 -31.86
C ASP A 695 -0.88 25.22 -31.60
N PRO A 696 -0.34 26.44 -31.79
CA PRO A 696 -1.05 27.69 -31.47
C PRO A 696 -2.25 27.98 -32.38
N ARG A 697 -2.40 27.24 -33.50
CA ARG A 697 -3.49 27.36 -34.47
C ARG A 697 -4.60 26.34 -34.23
N THR A 698 -4.28 25.09 -33.91
CA THR A 698 -5.31 24.04 -33.63
C THR A 698 -5.62 23.87 -32.15
N ASN A 699 -4.74 24.39 -31.28
CA ASN A 699 -4.73 24.13 -29.84
C ASN A 699 -4.53 22.63 -29.51
N GLU A 700 -4.05 21.81 -30.44
CA GLU A 700 -3.77 20.38 -30.22
C GLU A 700 -2.41 20.17 -29.55
N LEU A 701 -2.33 19.15 -28.69
CA LEU A 701 -1.09 18.79 -28.00
C LEU A 701 -0.18 18.01 -28.96
N ILE A 702 1.01 18.55 -29.22
CA ILE A 702 2.04 17.93 -30.04
C ILE A 702 2.79 16.92 -29.16
N THR A 703 2.81 15.67 -29.59
CA THR A 703 3.39 14.56 -28.83
C THR A 703 4.24 13.65 -29.71
N ASN A 704 5.26 13.01 -29.15
CA ASN A 704 6.09 12.00 -29.82
C ASN A 704 5.99 10.66 -29.08
N GLU A 705 5.62 9.58 -29.78
CA GLU A 705 5.69 8.23 -29.20
C GLU A 705 7.14 7.74 -29.27
N VAL A 706 7.74 7.47 -28.10
CA VAL A 706 9.13 7.02 -27.98
C VAL A 706 9.21 5.50 -27.91
N PHE A 707 8.31 4.88 -27.14
CA PHE A 707 8.19 3.41 -27.05
C PHE A 707 6.74 2.97 -27.16
N SER A 708 6.49 1.86 -27.87
CA SER A 708 5.19 1.18 -27.92
C SER A 708 5.27 -0.34 -27.87
N TRP A 709 4.39 -0.91 -27.05
CA TRP A 709 4.28 -2.36 -26.86
C TRP A 709 3.27 -2.99 -27.84
N HIS A 710 3.68 -4.10 -28.44
CA HIS A 710 2.94 -4.81 -29.46
C HIS A 710 2.39 -6.13 -28.89
N GLN A 711 1.13 -6.12 -28.46
CA GLN A 711 0.48 -7.25 -27.77
C GLN A 711 0.55 -8.60 -28.52
N ALA A 712 0.61 -8.59 -29.85
CA ALA A 712 0.67 -9.81 -30.66
C ALA A 712 2.02 -10.54 -30.59
N THR A 713 3.12 -9.83 -30.35
CA THR A 713 4.49 -10.37 -30.25
C THR A 713 5.09 -10.26 -28.85
N ASP A 714 4.41 -9.54 -27.94
CA ASP A 714 4.90 -9.12 -26.62
C ASP A 714 6.19 -8.27 -26.67
N GLU A 715 6.46 -7.64 -27.81
CA GLU A 715 7.66 -6.81 -28.04
C GLU A 715 7.42 -5.34 -27.66
N ILE A 716 8.43 -4.70 -27.08
CA ILE A 716 8.48 -3.24 -26.90
C ILE A 716 9.38 -2.66 -27.98
N ARG A 717 8.82 -1.79 -28.83
CA ARG A 717 9.54 -1.14 -29.94
C ARG A 717 9.90 0.29 -29.57
N TYR A 718 11.10 0.71 -29.96
CA TYR A 718 11.54 2.10 -29.90
C TYR A 718 11.22 2.76 -31.26
N SER A 719 10.72 4.00 -31.26
CA SER A 719 10.36 4.71 -32.49
C SER A 719 11.56 5.27 -33.27
N GLY A 720 12.76 5.17 -32.70
CA GLY A 720 13.98 5.76 -33.21
C GLY A 720 14.24 7.17 -32.67
N LYS A 721 13.20 7.94 -32.30
CA LYS A 721 13.30 9.39 -32.04
C LYS A 721 12.88 9.80 -30.63
N SER A 722 13.65 10.72 -30.05
CA SER A 722 13.33 11.34 -28.77
C SER A 722 13.82 12.79 -28.71
N TYR A 723 12.91 13.70 -28.35
CA TYR A 723 13.23 15.10 -28.06
C TYR A 723 13.73 15.31 -26.63
N VAL A 724 13.39 14.43 -25.68
CA VAL A 724 13.96 14.46 -24.32
C VAL A 724 15.46 14.17 -24.37
N LEU A 725 15.92 13.20 -25.18
CA LEU A 725 17.34 12.95 -25.37
C LEU A 725 18.07 14.14 -26.01
N GLU A 726 17.43 14.85 -26.95
CA GLU A 726 17.98 16.08 -27.53
C GLU A 726 18.13 17.20 -26.50
N ALA A 727 17.09 17.47 -25.71
CA ALA A 727 17.13 18.47 -24.66
C ALA A 727 18.23 18.17 -23.62
N ILE A 728 18.46 16.89 -23.31
CA ILE A 728 19.56 16.44 -22.45
C ILE A 728 20.92 16.64 -23.15
N MET A 729 21.03 16.33 -24.45
CA MET A 729 22.24 16.57 -25.24
C MET A 729 22.60 18.06 -25.27
N GLU A 730 21.64 18.94 -25.53
CA GLU A 730 21.84 20.39 -25.53
C GLU A 730 22.23 20.90 -24.13
N THR A 731 21.46 20.55 -23.10
CA THR A 731 21.68 20.99 -21.72
C THR A 731 23.04 20.54 -21.16
N ARG A 732 23.48 19.32 -21.51
CA ARG A 732 24.76 18.75 -21.05
C ARG A 732 25.93 19.01 -22.02
N GLY A 733 25.68 19.61 -23.19
CA GLY A 733 26.69 19.80 -24.24
C GLY A 733 27.24 18.49 -24.83
N TRP A 734 26.42 17.44 -24.89
CA TRP A 734 26.82 16.11 -25.36
C TRP A 734 26.63 15.97 -26.88
N SER A 735 27.55 15.26 -27.53
CA SER A 735 27.37 14.78 -28.89
C SER A 735 26.43 13.56 -28.93
N GLU A 736 25.83 13.29 -30.09
CA GLU A 736 25.00 12.11 -30.30
C GLU A 736 25.75 10.81 -29.98
N ALA A 737 27.03 10.72 -30.36
CA ALA A 737 27.91 9.61 -30.01
C ALA A 737 28.07 9.42 -28.50
N ARG A 738 28.17 10.53 -27.73
CA ARG A 738 28.24 10.44 -26.26
C ARG A 738 26.90 10.05 -25.65
N MET A 739 25.79 10.54 -26.19
CA MET A 739 24.45 10.11 -25.77
C MET A 739 24.25 8.61 -26.00
N ARG A 740 24.61 8.10 -27.19
CA ARG A 740 24.57 6.68 -27.54
C ARG A 740 25.44 5.83 -26.60
N GLU A 741 26.64 6.31 -26.25
CA GLU A 741 27.52 5.67 -25.26
C GLU A 741 26.86 5.62 -23.86
N GLU A 742 26.29 6.73 -23.39
CA GLU A 742 25.68 6.84 -22.05
C GLU A 742 24.41 6.01 -21.89
N LEU A 743 23.59 5.88 -22.94
CA LEU A 743 22.46 4.95 -22.98
C LEU A 743 22.95 3.49 -22.96
N LYS A 744 23.93 3.15 -23.81
CA LYS A 744 24.50 1.79 -23.85
C LYS A 744 25.11 1.38 -22.51
N ARG A 745 25.84 2.27 -21.83
CA ARG A 745 26.39 2.03 -20.48
C ARG A 745 25.30 1.70 -19.47
N ARG A 746 24.21 2.48 -19.44
CA ARG A 746 23.07 2.24 -18.54
C ARG A 746 22.37 0.93 -18.87
N GLN A 747 22.17 0.62 -20.15
CA GLN A 747 21.60 -0.65 -20.61
C GLN A 747 22.46 -1.86 -20.18
N GLU A 748 23.78 -1.82 -20.40
CA GLU A 748 24.72 -2.87 -19.99
C GLU A 748 24.66 -3.13 -18.47
N ILE A 749 24.55 -2.08 -17.63
CA ILE A 749 24.39 -2.22 -16.17
C ILE A 749 23.06 -2.88 -15.81
N LEU A 750 21.96 -2.45 -16.43
CA LEU A 750 20.62 -2.99 -16.17
C LEU A 750 20.51 -4.46 -16.56
N GLU A 751 21.06 -4.85 -17.71
CA GLU A 751 21.09 -6.23 -18.17
C GLU A 751 22.01 -7.11 -17.31
N TRP A 752 23.18 -6.59 -16.90
CA TRP A 752 24.06 -7.29 -15.96
C TRP A 752 23.39 -7.49 -14.59
N MET A 753 22.68 -6.49 -14.05
CA MET A 753 21.91 -6.65 -12.80
C MET A 753 20.83 -7.73 -12.95
N ARG A 754 20.12 -7.77 -14.08
CA ARG A 754 19.15 -8.83 -14.39
C ARG A 754 19.81 -10.21 -14.42
N MET A 755 20.91 -10.37 -15.16
CA MET A 755 21.65 -11.64 -15.28
C MET A 755 22.18 -12.12 -13.92
N LYS A 756 22.66 -11.22 -13.06
CA LYS A 756 23.12 -11.50 -11.69
C LYS A 756 21.98 -11.60 -10.66
N LYS A 757 20.72 -11.47 -11.08
CA LYS A 757 19.50 -11.50 -10.24
C LYS A 757 19.51 -10.47 -9.11
N ILE A 758 20.15 -9.32 -9.33
CA ILE A 758 20.18 -8.17 -8.39
C ILE A 758 18.85 -7.42 -8.50
N ARG A 759 17.85 -7.91 -7.76
CA ARG A 759 16.46 -7.45 -7.80
C ARG A 759 16.03 -6.66 -6.56
N HIS A 760 16.60 -6.96 -5.39
CA HIS A 760 16.23 -6.28 -4.15
C HIS A 760 16.61 -4.79 -4.19
N TYR A 761 15.65 -3.91 -3.89
CA TYR A 761 15.75 -2.47 -4.15
C TYR A 761 16.96 -1.78 -3.49
N ARG A 762 17.40 -2.23 -2.31
CA ARG A 762 18.60 -1.66 -1.65
C ARG A 762 19.88 -1.97 -2.42
N ASP A 763 19.97 -3.15 -3.01
CA ASP A 763 21.15 -3.61 -3.74
C ASP A 763 21.20 -3.00 -5.15
N VAL A 764 20.04 -2.83 -5.78
CA VAL A 764 19.90 -1.97 -6.98
C VAL A 764 20.30 -0.53 -6.64
N SER A 765 19.83 0.04 -5.52
CA SER A 765 20.20 1.41 -5.12
C SER A 765 21.71 1.58 -4.88
N LYS A 766 22.38 0.62 -4.20
CA LYS A 766 23.85 0.62 -4.07
C LYS A 766 24.53 0.68 -5.45
N MET A 767 24.05 -0.08 -6.43
CA MET A 767 24.58 -0.04 -7.80
C MET A 767 24.41 1.33 -8.43
N LEU A 768 23.19 1.88 -8.43
CA LEU A 768 22.88 3.18 -9.05
C LEU A 768 23.73 4.31 -8.44
N ILE A 769 23.89 4.31 -7.12
CA ILE A 769 24.72 5.29 -6.40
C ILE A 769 26.22 5.07 -6.68
N SER A 770 26.67 3.83 -6.81
CA SER A 770 28.07 3.53 -7.18
C SER A 770 28.38 4.04 -8.59
N TYR A 771 27.48 3.81 -9.55
CA TYR A 771 27.59 4.34 -10.90
C TYR A 771 27.52 5.88 -10.92
N PHE A 772 26.62 6.49 -10.15
CA PHE A 772 26.52 7.95 -10.03
C PHE A 772 27.82 8.60 -9.52
N ARG A 773 28.60 7.89 -8.68
CA ARG A 773 29.87 8.37 -8.12
C ARG A 773 31.09 8.10 -9.00
N ASP A 774 31.19 6.89 -9.54
CA ASP A 774 32.30 6.47 -10.40
C ASP A 774 31.77 5.58 -11.54
N PRO A 775 31.27 6.20 -12.62
CA PRO A 775 30.72 5.46 -13.76
C PRO A 775 31.74 4.50 -14.39
N ASP A 776 33.02 4.87 -14.43
CA ASP A 776 34.05 4.13 -15.18
C ASP A 776 34.56 2.91 -14.41
N ALA A 777 34.71 3.00 -13.08
CA ALA A 777 35.01 1.84 -12.25
C ALA A 777 33.89 0.79 -12.28
N VAL A 778 32.61 1.23 -12.23
CA VAL A 778 31.46 0.33 -12.35
C VAL A 778 31.41 -0.34 -13.73
N MET A 779 31.55 0.44 -14.81
CA MET A 779 31.56 -0.14 -16.17
C MET A 779 32.71 -1.13 -16.37
N LYS A 780 33.87 -0.92 -15.74
CA LYS A 780 34.97 -1.89 -15.82
C LYS A 780 34.60 -3.26 -15.22
N ILE A 781 33.90 -3.28 -14.08
CA ILE A 781 33.44 -4.53 -13.46
C ILE A 781 32.35 -5.17 -14.33
N VAL A 782 31.35 -4.39 -14.73
CA VAL A 782 30.23 -4.88 -15.56
C VAL A 782 30.71 -5.46 -16.89
N ARG A 783 31.62 -4.78 -17.59
CA ARG A 783 32.15 -5.24 -18.88
C ARG A 783 33.11 -6.42 -18.76
N GLY A 784 33.90 -6.50 -17.68
CA GLY A 784 34.67 -7.70 -17.37
C GLY A 784 33.75 -8.91 -17.23
N ASP A 785 32.71 -8.81 -16.41
CA ASP A 785 31.74 -9.89 -16.19
C ASP A 785 30.86 -10.25 -17.40
N LEU A 786 30.61 -9.32 -18.34
CA LEU A 786 29.78 -9.55 -19.53
C LEU A 786 30.57 -10.09 -20.73
N TYR A 787 31.84 -9.71 -20.88
CA TYR A 787 32.59 -9.89 -22.12
C TYR A 787 33.96 -10.58 -21.96
N GLU A 788 34.50 -10.74 -20.74
CA GLU A 788 35.74 -11.48 -20.44
C GLU A 788 35.49 -12.89 -19.86
#